data_AF-A7TJB0-F1
#
_entry.id   AF-A7TJB0-F1
#
_cell.length_a   1.000
_cell.length_b   1.000
_cell.length_c   1.000
_cell.angle_alpha   90.00
_cell.angle_beta   90.00
_cell.angle_gamma   90.00
#
_symmetry.space_group_name_H-M   'P 1'
#
loop_
_entity.id
_entity.type
_entity.pdbx_description
1 polymer ?
#
loop_
_entity_poly.entity_id
_entity_poly.type
_entity_poly.pdbx_seq_one_letter_code
_entity_poly.pdbx_strand_id
1 'polypeptide(L)'
;MNHNVLDSKDFSDLSIDDNNDVVLDSDNDGVHDWQNENNTASSQFSYRENNQLIEHGSKQVALSENRRNSAIFEQPVQSTNCSSGNSAKFQPPSRKLSSSASQSSPIVPKKSWLDKTTSQDFRKNSNQNNSPSYKMGMLADDAAKQFLQDPSPELVELYSNVQKCRDIRSKYLNLSKQYYNQNPKNQQDWKIYPPPPKPSYNSETKTVITVFNQPDTKTFNFEDCEIPGEDTDWEFTTNKDDTFIVRKVGTEDQLIANIPSLRDYYLDLETMVTISSDGPAKSFAFRRLQYLEARWNLYYLLNEYQETTVSKKNPHRDFYNVRKVDTHVHHSACMNQKHLLRFIKHKLRTEKDDKVIYRDGKVLSLEEVFNSLNLSGYDLSIDTLDMHAHKDTFHRFDKFNLKYNPIGESRLREIFLKTDNYIYGSYLSEITKQVMSDLENSKYQNCEYRISIYGRSIDEWDKLASWVIDNKVFSHNVRWLVQVPRLYDIYKKTGTVASFQDICKNLFQPLFEVTKNPKSHPKLHVFLQRVIGFDSVDDESKVDRRIHKKYPIPSLWTASQNPPYSYYLYYIYSNVASLNQWRAKRGFNTFVLRPHCGEAGDPEHLVASYIVAEGISHGILLRKVPFVQYLYYLDQVGIAMSPLSNNALFLTYDKNPFPHYFKRGLNVSLSTDDPLQFSYTREPLIEEYSVAAQIYKLSNVDMCELARNSVIQSGWEAQIKEHWIGKNFEAPGIEGNDVVKTNVPDIRVNYRCDTLATELELVNHFANFSTSP
;
A
#
# COMPACT_ATOMS: atom_id res chain seq x y z
N MET A 1 -1.25 -78.19 6.92
CA MET A 1 -2.37 -77.33 6.49
C MET A 1 -1.88 -75.89 6.54
N ASN A 2 -0.98 -75.56 5.60
CA ASN A 2 -1.15 -74.68 4.43
C ASN A 2 -0.71 -73.24 4.78
N HIS A 3 0.57 -72.86 4.57
CA HIS A 3 1.16 -72.21 3.37
C HIS A 3 0.42 -70.89 3.00
N ASN A 4 1.01 -69.72 2.71
CA ASN A 4 2.36 -69.32 2.32
C ASN A 4 2.50 -67.77 2.40
N VAL A 5 3.74 -67.31 2.23
CA VAL A 5 4.29 -65.94 2.07
C VAL A 5 3.77 -65.17 0.82
N LEU A 6 4.05 -63.84 0.78
CA LEU A 6 4.04 -62.83 -0.34
C LEU A 6 3.00 -61.70 -0.10
N ASP A 7 3.15 -60.42 -0.43
CA ASP A 7 4.18 -59.63 -1.12
C ASP A 7 3.90 -58.12 -0.89
N SER A 8 4.92 -57.30 -1.11
CA SER A 8 4.88 -55.84 -1.33
C SER A 8 4.10 -55.45 -2.59
N LYS A 9 3.36 -54.32 -2.59
CA LYS A 9 2.94 -53.58 -3.80
C LYS A 9 2.44 -52.15 -3.53
N ASP A 10 3.14 -51.20 -4.16
CA ASP A 10 2.68 -50.05 -4.96
C ASP A 10 1.53 -49.14 -4.47
N PHE A 11 1.86 -47.86 -4.27
CA PHE A 11 0.92 -46.73 -4.37
C PHE A 11 1.36 -45.82 -5.53
N SER A 12 0.54 -45.79 -6.58
CA SER A 12 0.61 -44.86 -7.71
C SER A 12 -0.79 -44.34 -8.01
N ASP A 13 -0.87 -43.04 -8.23
CA ASP A 13 -1.84 -42.27 -9.04
C ASP A 13 -3.34 -42.50 -8.85
N LEU A 14 -4.01 -41.42 -8.41
CA LEU A 14 -5.39 -41.13 -8.81
C LEU A 14 -5.50 -39.65 -9.20
N SER A 15 -5.37 -39.43 -10.51
CA SER A 15 -5.93 -38.31 -11.25
C SER A 15 -7.46 -38.36 -11.17
N ILE A 16 -8.09 -37.22 -10.85
CA ILE A 16 -9.55 -37.07 -10.90
C ILE A 16 -9.90 -36.60 -12.32
N ASP A 17 -10.46 -37.50 -13.11
CA ASP A 17 -11.19 -37.19 -14.35
C ASP A 17 -12.59 -36.69 -13.99
N ASP A 18 -12.93 -35.50 -14.46
CA ASP A 18 -14.28 -34.95 -14.52
C ASP A 18 -15.02 -35.56 -15.72
N ASN A 19 -16.04 -36.38 -15.44
CA ASN A 19 -17.21 -36.57 -16.31
C ASN A 19 -18.29 -37.32 -15.53
N ASN A 20 -19.42 -36.68 -15.27
CA ASN A 20 -20.71 -37.35 -15.16
C ASN A 20 -21.85 -36.35 -15.34
N ASP A 21 -22.41 -36.35 -16.55
CA ASP A 21 -23.77 -35.93 -16.82
C ASP A 21 -24.75 -36.87 -16.07
N VAL A 22 -25.65 -36.29 -15.28
CA VAL A 22 -26.84 -36.99 -14.80
C VAL A 22 -28.07 -36.14 -15.06
N VAL A 23 -28.84 -36.61 -16.04
CA VAL A 23 -30.24 -36.28 -16.27
C VAL A 23 -31.07 -36.76 -15.09
N LEU A 24 -31.88 -35.89 -14.49
CA LEU A 24 -33.08 -36.29 -13.76
C LEU A 24 -34.23 -35.31 -14.01
N ASP A 25 -35.37 -35.94 -14.23
CA ASP A 25 -36.65 -35.42 -14.71
C ASP A 25 -37.62 -35.23 -13.54
N SER A 26 -38.64 -34.40 -13.81
CA SER A 26 -40.01 -34.39 -13.28
C SER A 26 -40.41 -33.70 -11.95
N ASP A 27 -41.47 -32.88 -12.13
CA ASP A 27 -42.62 -32.53 -11.27
C ASP A 27 -42.37 -31.61 -10.05
N ASN A 28 -43.21 -30.63 -9.66
CA ASN A 28 -44.62 -30.38 -9.94
C ASN A 28 -45.02 -28.92 -9.53
N ASP A 29 -46.14 -28.46 -10.07
CA ASP A 29 -47.14 -27.48 -9.58
C ASP A 29 -46.80 -25.99 -9.31
N GLY A 30 -47.54 -25.14 -10.02
CA GLY A 30 -47.64 -23.70 -9.79
C GLY A 30 -48.69 -23.31 -8.74
N VAL A 31 -48.85 -21.98 -8.54
CA VAL A 31 -50.14 -21.28 -8.32
C VAL A 31 -49.92 -19.80 -7.91
N HIS A 32 -50.61 -18.93 -8.67
CA HIS A 32 -51.21 -17.61 -8.39
C HIS A 32 -50.46 -16.37 -7.88
N ASP A 33 -50.45 -15.39 -8.78
CA ASP A 33 -50.72 -13.95 -8.61
C ASP A 33 -51.82 -13.63 -7.59
N TRP A 34 -51.58 -12.60 -6.76
CA TRP A 34 -52.61 -11.71 -6.21
C TRP A 34 -52.06 -10.28 -6.07
N GLN A 35 -52.72 -9.37 -6.77
CA GLN A 35 -52.65 -7.92 -6.58
C GLN A 35 -53.28 -7.53 -5.24
N ASN A 36 -52.73 -6.52 -4.57
CA ASN A 36 -53.52 -5.60 -3.76
C ASN A 36 -52.83 -4.23 -3.66
N GLU A 37 -53.55 -3.21 -4.10
CA GLU A 37 -53.26 -1.79 -3.93
C GLU A 37 -53.42 -1.37 -2.47
N ASN A 38 -52.55 -0.45 -2.00
CA ASN A 38 -52.98 0.61 -1.09
C ASN A 38 -52.00 1.80 -1.10
N ASN A 39 -52.56 2.96 -1.44
CA ASN A 39 -51.93 4.27 -1.49
C ASN A 39 -51.40 4.72 -0.12
N THR A 40 -50.13 5.13 -0.07
CA THR A 40 -49.66 6.21 0.82
C THR A 40 -48.66 7.08 0.06
N ALA A 41 -48.93 8.37 0.04
CA ALA A 41 -48.19 9.38 -0.71
C ALA A 41 -46.73 9.48 -0.24
N SER A 42 -45.79 9.31 -1.17
CA SER A 42 -44.41 9.77 -0.98
C SER A 42 -44.00 10.66 -2.16
N SER A 43 -43.61 11.88 -1.84
CA SER A 43 -43.05 12.87 -2.76
C SER A 43 -41.68 12.40 -3.25
N GLN A 44 -41.65 11.68 -4.37
CA GLN A 44 -40.43 11.28 -5.06
C GLN A 44 -40.10 12.28 -6.16
N PHE A 45 -39.18 13.20 -5.87
CA PHE A 45 -38.48 13.99 -6.89
C PHE A 45 -37.46 13.09 -7.60
N SER A 46 -37.69 12.74 -8.87
CA SER A 46 -36.76 11.91 -9.63
C SER A 46 -35.65 12.76 -10.28
N TYR A 47 -34.40 12.51 -9.89
CA TYR A 47 -33.20 13.14 -10.48
C TYR A 47 -33.05 12.81 -11.98
N ARG A 48 -33.69 11.74 -12.45
CA ARG A 48 -33.65 11.29 -13.85
C ARG A 48 -34.47 12.17 -14.78
N GLU A 49 -35.65 12.65 -14.37
CA GLU A 49 -36.48 13.54 -15.19
C GLU A 49 -35.83 14.91 -15.39
N ASN A 50 -35.12 15.42 -14.37
CA ASN A 50 -34.42 16.70 -14.48
C ASN A 50 -33.25 16.64 -15.48
N ASN A 51 -32.49 15.54 -15.50
CA ASN A 51 -31.41 15.36 -16.47
C ASN A 51 -31.93 15.20 -17.91
N GLN A 52 -33.08 14.55 -18.11
CA GLN A 52 -33.71 14.44 -19.43
C GLN A 52 -34.24 15.79 -19.94
N LEU A 53 -34.78 16.63 -19.06
CA LEU A 53 -35.21 18.00 -19.39
C LEU A 53 -34.01 18.91 -19.74
N ILE A 54 -32.89 18.77 -19.01
CA ILE A 54 -31.65 19.52 -19.29
C ILE A 54 -31.03 19.07 -20.62
N GLU A 55 -30.99 17.77 -20.92
CA GLU A 55 -30.50 17.27 -22.22
C GLU A 55 -31.39 17.71 -23.40
N HIS A 56 -32.72 17.72 -23.23
CA HIS A 56 -33.64 18.19 -24.26
C HIS A 56 -33.51 19.69 -24.51
N GLY A 57 -33.33 20.49 -23.46
CA GLY A 57 -33.04 21.93 -23.57
C GLY A 57 -31.70 22.20 -24.27
N SER A 58 -30.66 21.42 -23.94
CA SER A 58 -29.33 21.52 -24.55
C SER A 58 -29.34 21.22 -26.05
N LYS A 59 -30.11 20.21 -26.47
CA LYS A 59 -30.28 19.84 -27.89
C LYS A 59 -31.07 20.87 -28.69
N GLN A 60 -32.07 21.54 -28.09
CA GLN A 60 -32.80 22.62 -28.75
C GLN A 60 -31.95 23.88 -28.94
N VAL A 61 -31.07 24.22 -27.99
CA VAL A 61 -30.14 25.35 -28.11
C VAL A 61 -29.11 25.09 -29.23
N ALA A 62 -28.55 23.88 -29.31
CA ALA A 62 -27.59 23.49 -30.36
C ALA A 62 -28.20 23.48 -31.78
N LEU A 63 -29.49 23.17 -31.92
CA LEU A 63 -30.21 23.24 -33.20
C LEU A 63 -30.53 24.68 -33.62
N SER A 64 -30.64 25.61 -32.67
CA SER A 64 -30.94 27.03 -32.94
C SER A 64 -29.72 27.85 -33.36
N GLU A 65 -28.51 27.48 -32.91
CA GLU A 65 -27.27 28.19 -33.22
C GLU A 65 -26.70 27.85 -34.61
N ASN A 66 -27.06 26.69 -35.19
CA ASN A 66 -26.61 26.27 -36.51
C ASN A 66 -27.26 26.99 -37.72
N ARG A 67 -28.09 28.02 -37.49
CA ARG A 67 -28.68 28.86 -38.56
C ARG A 67 -28.01 30.21 -38.78
N ARG A 68 -26.92 30.53 -38.06
CA ARG A 68 -26.17 31.78 -38.26
C ARG A 68 -24.68 31.51 -38.31
N ASN A 69 -24.17 31.20 -39.50
CA ASN A 69 -22.85 31.56 -40.03
C ASN A 69 -22.38 30.52 -41.06
N SER A 70 -22.81 30.68 -42.30
CA SER A 70 -22.21 30.04 -43.47
C SER A 70 -21.25 31.02 -44.13
N ALA A 71 -19.95 30.80 -44.01
CA ALA A 71 -18.94 31.39 -44.89
C ALA A 71 -17.76 30.41 -45.07
N ILE A 72 -17.58 30.04 -46.33
CA ILE A 72 -16.65 29.11 -46.97
C ILE A 72 -15.18 29.49 -46.70
N PHE A 73 -14.26 28.52 -46.54
CA PHE A 73 -12.94 28.51 -47.22
C PHE A 73 -12.26 27.13 -47.17
N GLU A 74 -11.73 26.73 -48.33
CA GLU A 74 -11.11 25.45 -48.70
C GLU A 74 -9.76 25.16 -48.01
N GLN A 75 -9.44 23.87 -47.86
CA GLN A 75 -8.13 23.35 -47.48
C GLN A 75 -7.15 23.36 -48.67
N PRO A 76 -5.83 23.52 -48.44
CA PRO A 76 -4.83 23.01 -49.36
C PRO A 76 -4.04 21.82 -48.79
N VAL A 77 -3.78 20.90 -49.72
CA VAL A 77 -3.07 19.62 -49.63
C VAL A 77 -1.55 19.83 -49.44
N GLN A 78 -0.91 18.98 -48.63
CA GLN A 78 0.55 18.95 -48.46
C GLN A 78 1.24 18.19 -49.59
N SER A 79 2.30 18.79 -50.16
CA SER A 79 3.29 18.11 -50.99
C SER A 79 4.72 18.45 -50.55
N THR A 80 5.61 17.50 -50.83
CA THR A 80 6.99 17.31 -50.41
C THR A 80 8.01 18.18 -51.15
N ASN A 81 9.09 18.60 -50.46
CA ASN A 81 10.52 18.47 -50.83
C ASN A 81 11.45 19.58 -50.30
N CYS A 82 12.73 19.21 -50.24
CA CYS A 82 13.85 19.76 -49.49
C CYS A 82 14.55 21.00 -50.09
N SER A 83 15.39 21.61 -49.23
CA SER A 83 16.73 22.20 -49.48
C SER A 83 16.95 23.74 -49.48
N SER A 84 18.00 24.11 -48.72
CA SER A 84 18.96 25.23 -48.85
C SER A 84 18.56 26.71 -48.68
N GLY A 85 19.22 27.38 -47.71
CA GLY A 85 20.05 28.57 -48.01
C GLY A 85 19.51 29.99 -47.70
N ASN A 86 20.18 30.64 -46.75
CA ASN A 86 20.43 32.09 -46.59
C ASN A 86 19.40 33.06 -45.94
N SER A 87 19.86 33.55 -44.79
CA SER A 87 19.72 34.88 -44.16
C SER A 87 18.86 35.97 -44.83
N ALA A 88 17.84 36.44 -44.10
CA ALA A 88 17.41 37.85 -44.09
C ALA A 88 16.74 38.20 -42.75
N LYS A 89 17.16 39.32 -42.16
CA LYS A 89 16.59 39.91 -40.93
C LYS A 89 15.14 40.36 -41.20
N PHE A 90 14.20 39.90 -40.38
CA PHE A 90 12.84 40.46 -40.31
C PHE A 90 12.47 40.76 -38.85
N GLN A 91 12.18 42.03 -38.56
CA GLN A 91 11.58 42.47 -37.30
C GLN A 91 10.09 42.09 -37.27
N PRO A 92 9.55 41.56 -36.15
CA PRO A 92 8.12 41.32 -36.05
C PRO A 92 7.36 42.63 -35.77
N PRO A 93 6.17 42.84 -36.37
CA PRO A 93 5.35 44.02 -36.11
C PRO A 93 4.71 43.92 -34.72
N SER A 94 4.68 45.06 -34.02
CA SER A 94 4.00 45.24 -32.74
C SER A 94 2.50 44.94 -32.88
N ARG A 95 2.00 43.86 -32.26
CA ARG A 95 0.55 43.65 -32.08
C ARG A 95 0.05 44.56 -30.95
N LYS A 96 -0.74 45.56 -31.32
CA LYS A 96 -1.60 46.32 -30.40
C LYS A 96 -2.76 45.42 -29.95
N LEU A 97 -3.09 45.50 -28.66
CA LEU A 97 -4.26 44.86 -28.06
C LEU A 97 -5.56 45.40 -28.70
N SER A 98 -6.60 44.56 -28.77
CA SER A 98 -7.95 44.95 -29.20
C SER A 98 -8.58 45.92 -28.20
N SER A 99 -9.48 46.78 -28.68
CA SER A 99 -10.19 47.80 -27.88
C SER A 99 -11.04 47.26 -26.73
N SER A 100 -11.30 45.95 -26.69
CA SER A 100 -11.96 45.24 -25.60
C SER A 100 -11.02 44.81 -24.47
N ALA A 101 -9.70 44.90 -24.63
CA ALA A 101 -8.70 44.49 -23.64
C ALA A 101 -8.08 45.66 -22.85
N SER A 102 -8.57 46.90 -23.05
CA SER A 102 -8.14 48.09 -22.30
C SER A 102 -9.04 48.49 -21.13
N GLN A 103 -10.13 47.74 -20.86
CA GLN A 103 -11.11 48.06 -19.81
C GLN A 103 -11.09 47.12 -18.59
N SER A 104 -10.13 46.19 -18.48
CA SER A 104 -9.96 45.35 -17.30
C SER A 104 -8.50 45.35 -16.85
N SER A 105 -8.08 46.44 -16.21
CA SER A 105 -6.84 46.50 -15.43
C SER A 105 -7.18 46.91 -14.01
N PRO A 106 -6.86 46.11 -12.98
CA PRO A 106 -7.04 46.55 -11.60
C PRO A 106 -6.02 47.66 -11.28
N ILE A 107 -6.52 48.76 -10.72
CA ILE A 107 -5.75 49.93 -10.30
C ILE A 107 -4.83 49.54 -9.14
N VAL A 108 -3.52 49.79 -9.28
CA VAL A 108 -2.53 49.68 -8.20
C VAL A 108 -2.76 50.81 -7.19
N PRO A 109 -2.91 50.57 -5.87
CA PRO A 109 -2.99 51.65 -4.89
C PRO A 109 -1.65 52.40 -4.79
N LYS A 110 -1.70 53.73 -4.90
CA LYS A 110 -0.55 54.62 -4.70
C LYS A 110 -0.15 54.66 -3.22
N LYS A 111 1.17 54.61 -2.96
CA LYS A 111 1.79 54.89 -1.66
C LYS A 111 1.65 56.38 -1.30
N SER A 112 0.92 56.66 -0.24
CA SER A 112 1.02 57.86 0.62
C SER A 112 0.64 57.36 2.01
N TRP A 113 1.44 57.42 3.06
CA TRP A 113 2.01 58.61 3.67
C TRP A 113 3.18 58.20 4.59
N LEU A 114 4.30 58.90 4.48
CA LEU A 114 5.25 59.10 5.58
C LEU A 114 5.24 60.59 5.93
N ASP A 115 5.45 60.86 7.21
CA ASP A 115 5.70 62.13 7.89
C ASP A 115 4.50 63.01 8.27
N LYS A 116 4.13 62.93 9.56
CA LYS A 116 4.40 64.01 10.52
C LYS A 116 4.29 63.54 11.97
N THR A 117 5.32 63.91 12.73
CA THR A 117 5.60 63.73 14.15
C THR A 117 4.62 64.44 15.09
N THR A 118 4.24 63.81 16.21
CA THR A 118 4.22 64.44 17.55
C THR A 118 4.27 63.38 18.66
N SER A 119 5.03 63.70 19.71
CA SER A 119 5.49 62.84 20.80
C SER A 119 4.49 62.66 21.96
N GLN A 120 4.81 61.70 22.85
CA GLN A 120 4.18 61.32 24.15
C GLN A 120 3.12 60.21 24.01
N ASP A 121 3.20 58.99 24.58
CA ASP A 121 3.88 58.51 25.79
C ASP A 121 4.42 57.07 25.65
N PHE A 122 5.57 56.83 26.26
CA PHE A 122 6.17 55.51 26.45
C PHE A 122 5.49 54.77 27.63
N ARG A 123 4.80 53.64 27.38
CA ARG A 123 4.80 52.49 28.31
C ARG A 123 4.77 51.16 27.56
N LYS A 124 5.73 50.31 27.95
CA LYS A 124 6.04 48.97 27.47
C LYS A 124 4.82 48.04 27.46
N ASN A 125 4.65 47.26 26.40
CA ASN A 125 4.34 45.82 26.51
C ASN A 125 4.74 45.09 25.23
N SER A 126 5.62 44.11 25.39
CA SER A 126 6.07 43.15 24.40
C SER A 126 4.97 42.14 24.07
N ASN A 127 4.59 41.99 22.80
CA ASN A 127 4.27 40.69 22.18
C ASN A 127 3.88 40.81 20.70
N GLN A 128 4.41 39.85 19.93
CA GLN A 128 3.90 39.29 18.66
C GLN A 128 4.06 40.08 17.35
N ASN A 129 5.05 39.63 16.57
CA ASN A 129 5.05 39.66 15.11
C ASN A 129 3.92 38.74 14.59
N ASN A 130 2.81 39.31 14.11
CA ASN A 130 1.84 38.59 13.28
C ASN A 130 1.94 39.11 11.85
N SER A 131 2.58 38.33 10.97
CA SER A 131 2.30 38.38 9.54
C SER A 131 0.90 37.78 9.30
N PRO A 132 0.03 38.38 8.47
CA PRO A 132 -1.31 37.85 8.25
C PRO A 132 -1.24 36.53 7.47
N SER A 133 -1.47 35.40 8.16
CA SER A 133 -1.64 34.11 7.52
C SER A 133 -3.01 34.08 6.82
N TYR A 134 -3.01 33.93 5.51
CA TYR A 134 -4.21 33.73 4.71
C TYR A 134 -4.82 32.35 5.02
N LYS A 135 -5.87 32.29 5.86
CA LYS A 135 -6.69 31.10 6.08
C LYS A 135 -7.88 31.11 5.12
N MET A 136 -7.80 30.33 4.05
CA MET A 136 -8.94 30.08 3.16
C MET A 136 -9.98 29.25 3.89
N GLY A 137 -11.02 29.91 4.40
CA GLY A 137 -12.17 29.25 5.03
C GLY A 137 -12.74 29.95 6.27
N MET A 138 -12.16 31.05 6.74
CA MET A 138 -12.73 31.79 7.88
C MET A 138 -12.72 33.30 7.61
N LEU A 139 -13.92 33.89 7.48
CA LEU A 139 -14.12 35.31 7.72
C LEU A 139 -13.78 35.54 9.20
N ALA A 140 -12.61 36.12 9.46
CA ALA A 140 -12.02 36.24 10.80
C ALA A 140 -12.91 37.02 11.79
N ASP A 141 -13.84 37.85 11.32
CA ASP A 141 -14.69 38.69 12.19
C ASP A 141 -16.09 38.12 12.45
N ASP A 142 -16.64 37.27 11.56
CA ASP A 142 -17.96 36.65 11.75
C ASP A 142 -17.86 35.25 12.40
N ALA A 143 -16.77 34.52 12.19
CA ALA A 143 -16.56 33.24 12.86
C ALA A 143 -16.39 33.41 14.37
N ALA A 144 -15.68 34.45 14.82
CA ALA A 144 -15.57 34.79 16.24
C ALA A 144 -16.94 35.04 16.90
N LYS A 145 -17.96 35.46 16.12
CA LYS A 145 -19.34 35.61 16.60
C LYS A 145 -20.14 34.31 16.56
N GLN A 146 -19.83 33.36 15.67
CA GLN A 146 -20.44 32.03 15.68
C GLN A 146 -19.88 31.11 16.79
N PHE A 147 -18.63 31.31 17.22
CA PHE A 147 -18.07 30.66 18.41
C PHE A 147 -18.62 31.20 19.74
N LEU A 148 -19.50 32.21 19.72
CA LEU A 148 -20.22 32.71 20.91
C LEU A 148 -21.51 31.92 21.21
N GLN A 149 -21.92 30.99 20.35
CA GLN A 149 -23.01 30.06 20.64
C GLN A 149 -22.43 28.72 21.10
N ASP A 150 -22.97 28.16 22.17
CA ASP A 150 -22.60 26.82 22.63
C ASP A 150 -22.79 25.82 21.47
N PRO A 151 -21.80 24.96 21.19
CA PRO A 151 -21.90 24.02 20.08
C PRO A 151 -23.02 23.01 20.34
N SER A 152 -23.68 22.55 19.27
CA SER A 152 -24.76 21.59 19.44
C SER A 152 -24.23 20.30 20.11
N PRO A 153 -24.96 19.73 21.10
CA PRO A 153 -24.56 18.49 21.77
C PRO A 153 -24.27 17.35 20.79
N GLU A 154 -25.04 17.25 19.70
CA GLU A 154 -24.82 16.26 18.64
C GLU A 154 -23.46 16.43 17.95
N LEU A 155 -23.02 17.67 17.70
CA LEU A 155 -21.72 17.93 17.07
C LEU A 155 -20.57 17.56 18.01
N VAL A 156 -20.71 17.90 19.30
CA VAL A 156 -19.77 17.50 20.35
C VAL A 156 -19.65 15.98 20.40
N GLU A 157 -20.77 15.26 20.46
CA GLU A 157 -20.80 13.79 20.48
C GLU A 157 -20.10 13.18 19.25
N LEU A 158 -20.37 13.70 18.04
CA LEU A 158 -19.74 13.22 16.81
C LEU A 158 -18.21 13.36 16.83
N TYR A 159 -17.69 14.51 17.26
CA TYR A 159 -16.25 14.71 17.39
C TYR A 159 -15.63 13.91 18.54
N SER A 160 -16.33 13.77 19.67
CA SER A 160 -15.91 12.90 20.77
C SER A 160 -15.82 11.43 20.32
N ASN A 161 -16.75 10.97 19.49
CA ASN A 161 -16.70 9.64 18.89
C ASN A 161 -15.52 9.46 17.93
N VAL A 162 -15.18 10.48 17.14
CA VAL A 162 -13.95 10.48 16.33
C VAL A 162 -12.72 10.38 17.23
N GLN A 163 -12.62 11.20 18.28
CA GLN A 163 -11.49 11.18 19.20
C GLN A 163 -11.34 9.80 19.88
N LYS A 164 -12.44 9.22 20.35
CA LYS A 164 -12.46 7.88 20.94
C LYS A 164 -11.89 6.80 20.00
N CYS A 165 -12.27 6.81 18.73
CA CYS A 165 -11.73 5.87 17.73
C CYS A 165 -10.21 6.06 17.51
N ARG A 166 -9.74 7.31 17.51
CA ARG A 166 -8.31 7.64 17.38
C ARG A 166 -7.51 7.22 18.62
N ASP A 167 -8.08 7.35 19.80
CA ASP A 167 -7.48 6.90 21.06
C ASP A 167 -7.34 5.38 21.09
N ILE A 168 -8.35 4.65 20.60
CA ILE A 168 -8.29 3.19 20.41
C ILE A 168 -7.10 2.85 19.49
N ARG A 169 -7.01 3.41 18.29
CA ARG A 169 -5.87 3.14 17.39
C ARG A 169 -4.52 3.47 18.06
N SER A 170 -4.44 4.63 18.72
CA SER A 170 -3.21 5.07 19.38
C SER A 170 -2.76 4.13 20.50
N LYS A 171 -3.70 3.56 21.27
CA LYS A 171 -3.43 2.52 22.27
C LYS A 171 -2.75 1.30 21.64
N TYR A 172 -3.30 0.76 20.55
CA TYR A 172 -2.77 -0.46 19.91
C TYR A 172 -1.43 -0.22 19.21
N LEU A 173 -1.28 0.89 18.47
CA LEU A 173 -0.02 1.20 17.79
C LEU A 173 1.13 1.50 18.74
N ASN A 174 0.87 2.21 19.85
CA ASN A 174 1.89 2.46 20.87
C ASN A 174 2.35 1.17 21.57
N LEU A 175 1.40 0.29 21.92
CA LEU A 175 1.71 -0.98 22.56
C LEU A 175 2.46 -1.94 21.63
N SER A 176 2.21 -1.86 20.32
CA SER A 176 2.88 -2.71 19.34
C SER A 176 4.20 -2.16 18.80
N LYS A 177 4.63 -0.96 19.22
CA LYS A 177 5.86 -0.29 18.75
C LYS A 177 5.94 -0.16 17.23
N GLN A 178 4.79 0.09 16.60
CA GLN A 178 4.66 0.24 15.15
C GLN A 178 4.88 1.68 14.65
N TYR A 179 4.87 2.68 15.55
CA TYR A 179 5.20 4.05 15.14
C TYR A 179 6.65 4.17 14.70
N TYR A 180 6.88 5.05 13.75
CA TYR A 180 8.19 5.27 13.14
C TYR A 180 9.30 5.54 14.17
N ASN A 181 9.06 6.47 15.09
CA ASN A 181 10.02 6.88 16.13
C ASN A 181 10.30 5.81 17.20
N GLN A 182 9.50 4.74 17.26
CA GLN A 182 9.65 3.67 18.26
C GLN A 182 10.57 2.55 17.80
N ASN A 183 10.91 2.49 16.51
CA ASN A 183 11.75 1.45 15.94
C ASN A 183 13.24 1.81 16.09
N PRO A 184 14.07 0.99 16.77
CA PRO A 184 15.49 1.25 16.92
C PRO A 184 16.23 1.46 15.58
N LYS A 185 15.73 0.89 14.48
CA LYS A 185 16.32 1.08 13.14
C LYS A 185 16.32 2.53 12.63
N ASN A 186 15.51 3.37 13.24
CA ASN A 186 15.39 4.78 12.89
C ASN A 186 16.25 5.69 13.76
N GLN A 187 17.01 5.13 14.71
CA GLN A 187 17.96 5.89 15.50
C GLN A 187 19.23 6.20 14.69
N GLN A 188 19.91 7.30 15.03
CA GLN A 188 21.05 7.80 14.26
C GLN A 188 22.29 6.90 14.35
N ASP A 189 22.38 6.07 15.39
CA ASP A 189 23.45 5.10 15.63
C ASP A 189 23.21 3.74 14.97
N TRP A 190 22.06 3.54 14.30
CA TRP A 190 21.77 2.31 13.59
C TRP A 190 22.79 2.04 12.47
N LYS A 191 23.42 0.87 12.50
CA LYS A 191 24.38 0.44 11.49
C LYS A 191 23.67 -0.29 10.35
N ILE A 192 23.85 0.19 9.12
CA ILE A 192 23.30 -0.44 7.91
C ILE A 192 24.41 -1.25 7.24
N TYR A 193 24.22 -2.57 7.12
CA TYR A 193 25.17 -3.48 6.47
C TYR A 193 24.50 -4.36 5.39
N PRO A 194 25.02 -4.42 4.15
CA PRO A 194 26.08 -3.58 3.59
C PRO A 194 25.75 -2.07 3.64
N PRO A 195 26.77 -1.19 3.67
CA PRO A 195 26.55 0.24 3.74
C PRO A 195 25.87 0.74 2.44
N PRO A 196 25.03 1.78 2.53
CA PRO A 196 24.38 2.34 1.36
C PRO A 196 25.41 2.90 0.35
N PRO A 197 25.07 2.94 -0.95
CA PRO A 197 25.99 3.44 -1.98
C PRO A 197 26.39 4.88 -1.70
N LYS A 198 27.67 5.20 -1.90
CA LYS A 198 28.18 6.55 -1.69
C LYS A 198 27.55 7.51 -2.70
N PRO A 199 27.19 8.74 -2.29
CA PRO A 199 26.53 9.70 -3.16
C PRO A 199 27.49 10.15 -4.27
N SER A 200 27.02 10.07 -5.51
CA SER A 200 27.76 10.51 -6.71
C SER A 200 27.71 12.04 -6.93
N TYR A 201 27.14 12.80 -5.99
CA TYR A 201 26.93 14.24 -6.11
C TYR A 201 27.21 14.91 -4.77
N ASN A 202 28.04 15.95 -4.79
CA ASN A 202 28.32 16.78 -3.63
C ASN A 202 27.31 17.94 -3.61
N SER A 203 26.49 17.99 -2.56
CA SER A 203 25.48 19.03 -2.37
C SER A 203 26.07 20.43 -2.13
N GLU A 204 27.25 20.53 -1.53
CA GLU A 204 27.90 21.79 -1.18
C GLU A 204 28.57 22.42 -2.40
N THR A 205 29.35 21.62 -3.14
CA THR A 205 30.09 22.09 -4.32
C THR A 205 29.26 22.02 -5.61
N LYS A 206 28.10 21.36 -5.57
CA LYS A 206 27.23 21.07 -6.73
C LYS A 206 27.93 20.35 -7.88
N THR A 207 28.93 19.53 -7.56
CA THR A 207 29.72 18.77 -8.53
C THR A 207 29.42 17.28 -8.47
N VAL A 208 29.46 16.61 -9.62
CA VAL A 208 29.40 15.14 -9.72
C VAL A 208 30.76 14.56 -9.30
N ILE A 209 30.74 13.59 -8.40
CA ILE A 209 31.93 12.85 -7.96
C ILE A 209 31.89 11.47 -8.61
N THR A 210 33.02 11.03 -9.17
CA THR A 210 33.19 9.64 -9.62
C THR A 210 33.31 8.73 -8.41
N VAL A 211 32.28 7.91 -8.20
CA VAL A 211 32.21 6.95 -7.09
C VAL A 211 32.05 5.55 -7.69
N PHE A 212 32.90 4.62 -7.27
CA PHE A 212 32.76 3.21 -7.62
C PHE A 212 31.95 2.51 -6.52
N ASN A 213 30.69 2.16 -6.82
CA ASN A 213 29.83 1.36 -5.95
C ASN A 213 29.78 -0.07 -6.50
N GLN A 214 30.00 -1.06 -5.64
CA GLN A 214 29.82 -2.47 -6.00
C GLN A 214 28.39 -2.91 -5.62
N PRO A 215 27.78 -3.85 -6.37
CA PRO A 215 26.50 -4.44 -5.98
C PRO A 215 26.56 -5.09 -4.61
N ASP A 216 25.48 -5.01 -3.84
CA ASP A 216 25.39 -5.58 -2.50
C ASP A 216 25.55 -7.10 -2.52
N THR A 217 25.11 -7.76 -3.58
CA THR A 217 25.32 -9.21 -3.81
C THR A 217 26.80 -9.62 -3.74
N LYS A 218 27.72 -8.71 -4.12
CA LYS A 218 29.18 -8.96 -4.05
C LYS A 218 29.79 -8.48 -2.74
N THR A 219 29.27 -7.39 -2.19
CA THR A 219 29.79 -6.77 -0.97
C THR A 219 29.36 -7.52 0.29
N PHE A 220 28.19 -8.17 0.26
CA PHE A 220 27.66 -8.89 1.40
C PHE A 220 28.48 -10.16 1.70
N ASN A 221 28.96 -10.20 2.95
CA ASN A 221 29.57 -11.35 3.57
C ASN A 221 28.92 -11.61 4.94
N PHE A 222 28.56 -12.86 5.18
CA PHE A 222 27.87 -13.28 6.40
C PHE A 222 28.78 -13.29 7.63
N GLU A 223 30.06 -13.56 7.45
CA GLU A 223 31.04 -13.61 8.57
C GLU A 223 31.27 -12.24 9.22
N ASP A 224 30.99 -11.16 8.49
CA ASP A 224 31.12 -9.78 8.97
C ASP A 224 29.88 -9.30 9.74
N CYS A 225 28.81 -10.10 9.79
CA CYS A 225 27.57 -9.75 10.49
C CYS A 225 27.73 -9.93 12.01
N GLU A 226 27.36 -8.91 12.78
CA GLU A 226 27.32 -9.00 14.24
C GLU A 226 26.13 -9.88 14.69
N ILE A 227 26.41 -10.96 15.44
CA ILE A 227 25.39 -11.86 16.02
C ILE A 227 25.44 -11.74 17.55
N PRO A 228 24.46 -11.04 18.17
CA PRO A 228 24.42 -10.85 19.61
C PRO A 228 24.22 -12.15 20.41
N GLY A 229 24.59 -12.15 21.69
CA GLY A 229 24.38 -13.28 22.61
C GLY A 229 22.92 -13.48 23.05
N GLU A 230 22.70 -14.49 23.90
CA GLU A 230 21.40 -14.78 24.52
C GLU A 230 21.01 -13.71 25.55
N ASP A 231 19.71 -13.37 25.60
CA ASP A 231 19.10 -12.59 26.68
C ASP A 231 18.70 -13.55 27.82
N THR A 232 19.38 -13.43 28.96
CA THR A 232 19.14 -14.26 30.16
C THR A 232 18.12 -13.68 31.12
N ASP A 233 17.72 -12.41 30.93
CA ASP A 233 16.85 -11.70 31.87
C ASP A 233 15.36 -11.94 31.56
N TRP A 234 15.06 -12.33 30.31
CA TRP A 234 13.69 -12.48 29.80
C TRP A 234 13.48 -13.86 29.19
N GLU A 235 12.30 -14.40 29.41
CA GLU A 235 11.81 -15.63 28.79
C GLU A 235 10.44 -15.40 28.16
N PHE A 236 10.10 -16.19 27.14
CA PHE A 236 8.80 -16.13 26.50
C PHE A 236 7.99 -17.39 26.81
N THR A 237 6.70 -17.21 27.03
CA THR A 237 5.73 -18.29 27.25
C THR A 237 4.43 -17.93 26.54
N THR A 238 3.48 -18.85 26.53
CA THR A 238 2.14 -18.60 26.00
C THR A 238 1.18 -18.21 27.13
N ASN A 239 0.29 -17.25 26.90
CA ASN A 239 -0.73 -16.83 27.88
C ASN A 239 -2.04 -17.62 27.71
N LYS A 240 -3.08 -17.22 28.46
CA LYS A 240 -4.43 -17.84 28.41
C LYS A 240 -5.15 -17.70 27.06
N ASP A 241 -4.74 -16.73 26.25
CA ASP A 241 -5.30 -16.47 24.91
C ASP A 241 -4.48 -17.16 23.80
N ASP A 242 -3.56 -18.07 24.14
CA ASP A 242 -2.61 -18.71 23.23
C ASP A 242 -1.65 -17.76 22.47
N THR A 243 -1.49 -16.53 22.97
CA THR A 243 -0.53 -15.55 22.43
C THR A 243 0.80 -15.60 23.17
N PHE A 244 1.90 -15.33 22.47
CA PHE A 244 3.23 -15.28 23.08
C PHE A 244 3.40 -14.01 23.91
N ILE A 245 3.83 -14.18 25.16
CA ILE A 245 4.16 -13.11 26.11
C ILE A 245 5.60 -13.26 26.58
N VAL A 246 6.22 -12.13 26.92
CA VAL A 246 7.60 -12.10 27.43
C VAL A 246 7.58 -11.65 28.89
N ARG A 247 8.16 -12.46 29.77
CA ARG A 247 8.21 -12.24 31.23
C ARG A 247 9.65 -12.27 31.74
N LYS A 248 9.89 -11.62 32.87
CA LYS A 248 11.21 -11.61 33.50
C LYS A 248 11.50 -12.98 34.13
N VAL A 249 12.71 -13.49 33.95
CA VAL A 249 13.13 -14.77 34.55
C VAL A 249 13.03 -14.71 36.08
N GLY A 250 12.37 -15.70 36.67
CA GLY A 250 12.19 -15.81 38.13
C GLY A 250 11.05 -15.00 38.74
N THR A 251 10.20 -14.34 37.95
CA THR A 251 9.00 -13.63 38.45
C THR A 251 7.83 -13.82 37.49
N GLU A 252 6.75 -14.48 37.93
CA GLU A 252 5.61 -14.78 37.04
C GLU A 252 4.79 -13.53 36.66
N ASP A 253 4.75 -12.51 37.51
CA ASP A 253 3.87 -11.35 37.34
C ASP A 253 4.48 -10.20 36.51
N GLN A 254 5.80 -10.22 36.24
CA GLN A 254 6.47 -9.11 35.56
C GLN A 254 6.57 -9.34 34.04
N LEU A 255 5.55 -8.87 33.32
CA LEU A 255 5.51 -8.86 31.85
C LEU A 255 6.22 -7.64 31.26
N ILE A 256 6.79 -7.79 30.05
CA ILE A 256 7.41 -6.67 29.33
C ILE A 256 6.38 -5.61 28.91
N ALA A 257 5.20 -6.08 28.51
CA ALA A 257 4.07 -5.26 28.10
C ALA A 257 2.77 -6.05 28.25
N ASN A 258 1.70 -5.37 28.66
CA ASN A 258 0.36 -5.93 28.77
C ASN A 258 -0.38 -5.71 27.45
N ILE A 259 -0.36 -6.72 26.58
CA ILE A 259 -1.07 -6.69 25.29
C ILE A 259 -2.57 -6.94 25.54
N PRO A 260 -3.48 -6.19 24.88
CA PRO A 260 -4.92 -6.40 25.02
C PRO A 260 -5.33 -7.84 24.69
N SER A 261 -6.28 -8.38 25.44
CA SER A 261 -6.81 -9.73 25.21
C SER A 261 -7.67 -9.81 23.95
N LEU A 262 -8.00 -11.02 23.51
CA LEU A 262 -8.90 -11.24 22.36
C LEU A 262 -10.24 -10.56 22.61
N ARG A 263 -10.71 -10.63 23.85
CA ARG A 263 -11.95 -10.00 24.29
C ARG A 263 -11.88 -8.48 24.17
N ASP A 264 -10.82 -7.87 24.70
CA ASP A 264 -10.67 -6.41 24.67
C ASP A 264 -10.63 -5.89 23.24
N TYR A 265 -9.93 -6.60 22.35
CA TYR A 265 -9.89 -6.30 20.94
C TYR A 265 -11.26 -6.33 20.28
N TYR A 266 -12.06 -7.37 20.49
CA TYR A 266 -13.40 -7.42 19.89
C TYR A 266 -14.37 -6.40 20.48
N LEU A 267 -14.22 -6.02 21.75
CA LEU A 267 -15.01 -4.92 22.34
C LEU A 267 -14.65 -3.56 21.74
N ASP A 268 -13.35 -3.30 21.55
CA ASP A 268 -12.85 -2.09 20.88
C ASP A 268 -13.30 -2.07 19.41
N LEU A 269 -13.22 -3.21 18.71
CA LEU A 269 -13.68 -3.36 17.33
C LEU A 269 -15.19 -3.15 17.19
N GLU A 270 -16.00 -3.78 18.05
CA GLU A 270 -17.46 -3.60 18.05
C GLU A 270 -17.83 -2.14 18.28
N THR A 271 -17.17 -1.47 19.24
CA THR A 271 -17.36 -0.04 19.49
C THR A 271 -17.12 0.79 18.22
N MET A 272 -16.03 0.54 17.51
CA MET A 272 -15.71 1.23 16.27
C MET A 272 -16.69 0.91 15.13
N VAL A 273 -17.10 -0.35 14.99
CA VAL A 273 -18.09 -0.76 13.99
C VAL A 273 -19.43 -0.08 14.26
N THR A 274 -19.88 -0.03 15.51
CA THR A 274 -21.12 0.66 15.91
C THR A 274 -21.07 2.14 15.56
N ILE A 275 -20.00 2.86 15.95
CA ILE A 275 -19.84 4.28 15.65
C ILE A 275 -19.79 4.51 14.13
N SER A 276 -19.00 3.71 13.41
CA SER A 276 -18.86 3.86 11.96
C SER A 276 -20.14 3.53 11.18
N SER A 277 -21.03 2.72 11.78
CA SER A 277 -22.30 2.32 11.19
C SER A 277 -23.44 3.29 11.47
N ASP A 278 -23.27 4.18 12.45
CA ASP A 278 -24.25 5.19 12.82
C ASP A 278 -24.54 6.19 11.69
N GLY A 279 -25.82 6.54 11.52
CA GLY A 279 -26.31 7.37 10.40
C GLY A 279 -25.79 8.81 10.44
N PRO A 280 -25.95 9.53 11.56
CA PRO A 280 -25.32 10.82 11.81
C PRO A 280 -23.80 10.80 11.60
N ALA A 281 -23.07 9.83 12.18
CA ALA A 281 -21.63 9.71 12.02
C ALA A 281 -21.18 9.57 10.56
N LYS A 282 -21.86 8.72 9.78
CA LYS A 282 -21.64 8.57 8.33
C LYS A 282 -21.85 9.86 7.58
N SER A 283 -22.97 10.54 7.84
CA SER A 283 -23.35 11.78 7.14
C SER A 283 -22.37 12.91 7.47
N PHE A 284 -21.97 13.01 8.73
CA PHE A 284 -20.97 13.95 9.20
C PHE A 284 -19.62 13.74 8.49
N ALA A 285 -19.06 12.53 8.55
CA ALA A 285 -17.78 12.25 7.93
C ALA A 285 -17.81 12.40 6.41
N PHE A 286 -18.91 12.02 5.76
CA PHE A 286 -19.10 12.24 4.33
C PHE A 286 -19.04 13.74 3.96
N ARG A 287 -19.71 14.61 4.75
CA ARG A 287 -19.63 16.07 4.56
C ARG A 287 -18.22 16.61 4.79
N ARG A 288 -17.48 16.11 5.80
CA ARG A 288 -16.06 16.49 6.01
C ARG A 288 -15.20 16.10 4.80
N LEU A 289 -15.35 14.89 4.28
CA LEU A 289 -14.60 14.41 3.11
C LEU A 289 -14.94 15.21 1.84
N GLN A 290 -16.20 15.56 1.64
CA GLN A 290 -16.60 16.46 0.54
C GLN A 290 -15.98 17.85 0.69
N TYR A 291 -15.93 18.39 1.91
CA TYR A 291 -15.27 19.65 2.19
C TYR A 291 -13.77 19.60 1.83
N LEU A 292 -13.06 18.54 2.22
CA LEU A 292 -11.64 18.36 1.90
C LEU A 292 -11.38 18.35 0.39
N GLU A 293 -12.23 17.66 -0.36
CA GLU A 293 -12.13 17.60 -1.81
C GLU A 293 -12.46 18.94 -2.48
N ALA A 294 -13.49 19.66 -2.00
CA ALA A 294 -13.83 20.99 -2.50
C ALA A 294 -12.70 22.01 -2.21
N ARG A 295 -12.14 21.96 -1.00
CA ARG A 295 -11.00 22.79 -0.59
C ARG A 295 -9.77 22.52 -1.46
N TRP A 296 -9.51 21.26 -1.82
CA TRP A 296 -8.42 20.90 -2.74
C TRP A 296 -8.64 21.49 -4.13
N ASN A 297 -9.85 21.36 -4.69
CA ASN A 297 -10.14 21.89 -6.02
C ASN A 297 -9.94 23.40 -6.08
N LEU A 298 -10.37 24.12 -5.03
CA LEU A 298 -10.16 25.56 -4.91
C LEU A 298 -8.67 25.91 -4.78
N TYR A 299 -7.93 25.18 -3.94
CA TYR A 299 -6.48 25.35 -3.82
C TYR A 299 -5.77 25.15 -5.17
N TYR A 300 -6.09 24.06 -5.87
CA TYR A 300 -5.45 23.69 -7.12
C TYR A 300 -5.70 24.77 -8.20
N LEU A 301 -6.95 25.23 -8.35
CA LEU A 301 -7.33 26.31 -9.28
C LEU A 301 -6.56 27.62 -9.05
N LEU A 302 -6.21 27.92 -7.80
CA LEU A 302 -5.53 29.16 -7.44
C LEU A 302 -4.00 29.06 -7.50
N ASN A 303 -3.42 27.88 -7.30
CA ASN A 303 -1.99 27.72 -7.02
C ASN A 303 -1.21 26.87 -8.03
N GLU A 304 -1.87 26.13 -8.94
CA GLU A 304 -1.22 25.20 -9.88
C GLU A 304 -0.06 25.85 -10.68
N TYR A 305 -0.27 27.08 -11.19
CA TYR A 305 0.77 27.80 -11.94
C TYR A 305 1.99 28.14 -11.07
N GLN A 306 1.76 28.47 -9.80
CA GLN A 306 2.84 28.78 -8.86
C GLN A 306 3.62 27.52 -8.50
N GLU A 307 2.93 26.39 -8.25
CA GLU A 307 3.55 25.10 -7.98
C GLU A 307 4.47 24.67 -9.13
N THR A 308 3.93 24.74 -10.35
CA THR A 308 4.67 24.42 -11.58
C THR A 308 5.89 25.32 -11.75
N THR A 309 5.75 26.62 -11.44
CA THR A 309 6.87 27.56 -11.53
C THR A 309 7.98 27.24 -10.52
N VAL A 310 7.63 26.85 -9.30
CA VAL A 310 8.61 26.44 -8.28
C VAL A 310 9.30 25.15 -8.68
N SER A 311 8.55 24.14 -9.12
CA SER A 311 9.14 22.87 -9.59
C SER A 311 10.10 23.08 -10.77
N LYS A 312 9.73 23.91 -11.75
CA LYS A 312 10.62 24.26 -12.89
C LYS A 312 11.89 25.01 -12.49
N LYS A 313 11.87 25.73 -11.36
CA LYS A 313 13.05 26.45 -10.84
C LYS A 313 14.05 25.53 -10.15
N ASN A 314 13.70 24.28 -9.86
CA ASN A 314 14.57 23.33 -9.18
C ASN A 314 15.50 22.63 -10.20
N PRO A 315 16.78 23.05 -10.31
CA PRO A 315 17.69 22.42 -11.26
C PRO A 315 17.98 20.98 -10.82
N HIS A 316 17.98 20.03 -11.77
CA HIS A 316 18.31 18.61 -11.59
C HIS A 316 17.28 17.70 -10.93
N ARG A 317 16.11 18.21 -10.51
CA ARG A 317 15.02 17.38 -9.96
C ARG A 317 13.76 17.49 -10.78
N ASP A 318 13.26 16.32 -11.14
CA ASP A 318 11.99 16.10 -11.80
C ASP A 318 11.45 14.75 -11.31
N PHE A 319 10.31 14.32 -11.87
CA PHE A 319 9.70 13.05 -11.51
C PHE A 319 10.63 11.83 -11.68
N TYR A 320 11.56 11.85 -12.65
CA TYR A 320 12.46 10.71 -12.89
C TYR A 320 13.59 10.65 -11.88
N ASN A 321 13.97 11.80 -11.31
CA ASN A 321 15.11 11.93 -10.41
C ASN A 321 14.75 11.98 -8.91
N VAL A 322 13.45 12.01 -8.58
CA VAL A 322 12.98 11.86 -7.19
C VAL A 322 12.89 10.38 -6.83
N ARG A 323 13.27 10.04 -5.61
CA ARG A 323 13.19 8.68 -5.10
C ARG A 323 11.73 8.26 -4.97
N LYS A 324 11.40 7.08 -5.47
CA LYS A 324 10.11 6.42 -5.23
C LYS A 324 10.30 4.99 -4.79
N VAL A 325 9.32 4.51 -4.06
CA VAL A 325 9.28 3.16 -3.52
C VAL A 325 8.02 2.50 -4.05
N ASP A 326 8.17 1.32 -4.65
CA ASP A 326 7.06 0.41 -4.81
C ASP A 326 6.73 -0.20 -3.44
N THR A 327 5.75 0.39 -2.76
CA THR A 327 5.31 -0.04 -1.42
C THR A 327 4.45 -1.28 -1.47
N HIS A 328 4.08 -1.77 -2.67
CA HIS A 328 3.28 -2.97 -2.78
C HIS A 328 3.59 -3.81 -4.03
N VAL A 329 4.48 -4.80 -3.87
CA VAL A 329 4.79 -5.78 -4.91
C VAL A 329 5.04 -7.19 -4.35
N HIS A 330 4.46 -8.21 -4.97
CA HIS A 330 4.69 -9.61 -4.65
C HIS A 330 5.99 -10.12 -5.29
N HIS A 331 6.90 -10.71 -4.49
CA HIS A 331 8.21 -11.18 -4.97
C HIS A 331 8.09 -12.18 -6.13
N SER A 332 7.19 -13.16 -6.01
CA SER A 332 7.00 -14.18 -7.05
C SER A 332 6.50 -13.63 -8.39
N ALA A 333 6.01 -12.40 -8.41
CA ALA A 333 5.52 -11.72 -9.61
C ALA A 333 6.26 -10.39 -9.88
N CYS A 334 7.42 -10.16 -9.27
CA CYS A 334 8.13 -8.87 -9.40
C CYS A 334 8.80 -8.64 -10.77
N MET A 335 8.82 -9.67 -11.62
CA MET A 335 9.50 -9.66 -12.92
C MET A 335 8.51 -9.58 -14.07
N ASN A 336 8.91 -8.97 -15.19
CA ASN A 336 8.12 -8.97 -16.43
C ASN A 336 8.11 -10.38 -17.07
N GLN A 337 7.00 -10.78 -17.72
CA GLN A 337 6.87 -12.06 -18.42
C GLN A 337 7.95 -12.32 -19.46
N LYS A 338 8.32 -11.30 -20.23
CA LYS A 338 9.40 -11.39 -21.23
C LYS A 338 10.73 -11.74 -20.59
N HIS A 339 11.00 -11.24 -19.38
CA HIS A 339 12.21 -11.58 -18.62
C HIS A 339 12.13 -13.03 -18.14
N LEU A 340 11.02 -13.44 -17.51
CA LEU A 340 10.82 -14.82 -17.06
C LEU A 340 10.94 -15.81 -18.22
N LEU A 341 10.28 -15.55 -19.35
CA LEU A 341 10.37 -16.38 -20.55
C LEU A 341 11.80 -16.54 -21.04
N ARG A 342 12.53 -15.41 -21.15
CA ARG A 342 13.94 -15.42 -21.57
C ARG A 342 14.79 -16.22 -20.61
N PHE A 343 14.51 -16.14 -19.31
CA PHE A 343 15.22 -16.89 -18.28
C PHE A 343 14.95 -18.40 -18.40
N ILE A 344 13.69 -18.82 -18.52
CA ILE A 344 13.32 -20.22 -18.74
C ILE A 344 13.98 -20.79 -20.00
N LYS A 345 13.93 -20.05 -21.12
CA LYS A 345 14.61 -20.45 -22.37
C LYS A 345 16.13 -20.55 -22.21
N HIS A 346 16.72 -19.66 -21.44
CA HIS A 346 18.15 -19.69 -21.17
C HIS A 346 18.53 -20.97 -20.41
N LYS A 347 17.81 -21.26 -19.32
CA LYS A 347 18.03 -22.45 -18.49
C LYS A 347 17.81 -23.75 -19.25
N LEU A 348 16.77 -23.83 -20.07
CA LEU A 348 16.55 -24.99 -20.92
C LEU A 348 17.67 -25.23 -21.95
N ARG A 349 18.40 -24.18 -22.36
CA ARG A 349 19.51 -24.31 -23.31
C ARG A 349 20.84 -24.64 -22.63
N THR A 350 21.08 -24.13 -21.42
CA THR A 350 22.38 -24.25 -20.74
C THR A 350 22.42 -25.36 -19.69
N GLU A 351 21.30 -25.66 -19.04
CA GLU A 351 21.17 -26.50 -17.84
C GLU A 351 20.04 -27.53 -18.01
N LYS A 352 19.96 -28.15 -19.19
CA LYS A 352 18.88 -29.08 -19.54
C LYS A 352 18.90 -30.37 -18.71
N ASP A 353 20.09 -30.80 -18.30
CA ASP A 353 20.33 -32.05 -17.58
C ASP A 353 20.17 -31.90 -16.04
N ASP A 354 19.98 -30.67 -15.55
CA ASP A 354 19.83 -30.39 -14.12
C ASP A 354 18.60 -31.11 -13.56
N LYS A 355 18.78 -31.76 -12.42
CA LYS A 355 17.71 -32.45 -11.69
C LYS A 355 16.91 -31.45 -10.89
N VAL A 356 15.67 -31.19 -11.31
CA VAL A 356 14.89 -30.03 -10.85
C VAL A 356 13.66 -30.36 -10.00
N ILE A 357 13.13 -31.58 -10.10
CA ILE A 357 11.92 -31.98 -9.38
C ILE A 357 11.91 -33.49 -9.12
N TYR A 358 11.33 -33.89 -7.98
CA TYR A 358 11.05 -35.29 -7.67
C TYR A 358 9.54 -35.53 -7.69
N ARG A 359 9.07 -36.34 -8.65
CA ARG A 359 7.65 -36.71 -8.81
C ARG A 359 7.55 -38.16 -9.29
N ASP A 360 6.46 -38.82 -8.91
CA ASP A 360 6.11 -40.17 -9.39
C ASP A 360 7.23 -41.19 -9.18
N GLY A 361 7.90 -41.09 -8.02
CA GLY A 361 9.03 -41.95 -7.64
C GLY A 361 10.34 -41.69 -8.39
N LYS A 362 10.39 -40.68 -9.28
CA LYS A 362 11.56 -40.38 -10.11
C LYS A 362 12.02 -38.93 -9.97
N VAL A 363 13.34 -38.73 -9.98
CA VAL A 363 13.94 -37.40 -10.13
C VAL A 363 14.02 -37.05 -11.61
N LEU A 364 13.30 -36.02 -12.03
CA LEU A 364 13.25 -35.54 -13.41
C LEU A 364 14.26 -34.43 -13.64
N SER A 365 14.97 -34.47 -14.77
CA SER A 365 15.75 -33.33 -15.25
C SER A 365 14.83 -32.24 -15.85
N LEU A 366 15.38 -31.04 -16.06
CA LEU A 366 14.65 -29.94 -16.70
C LEU A 366 14.15 -30.36 -18.09
N GLU A 367 14.99 -31.03 -18.89
CA GLU A 367 14.61 -31.58 -20.19
C GLU A 367 13.49 -32.64 -20.08
N GLU A 368 13.58 -33.56 -19.12
CA GLU A 368 12.53 -34.56 -18.89
C GLU A 368 11.19 -33.92 -18.50
N VAL A 369 11.20 -32.84 -17.70
CA VAL A 369 9.99 -32.08 -17.36
C VAL A 369 9.36 -31.45 -18.60
N PHE A 370 10.15 -30.76 -19.44
CA PHE A 370 9.65 -30.14 -20.67
C PHE A 370 9.15 -31.18 -21.69
N ASN A 371 9.83 -32.30 -21.82
CA ASN A 371 9.40 -33.42 -22.66
C ASN A 371 8.08 -34.01 -22.16
N SER A 372 7.88 -34.14 -20.84
CA SER A 372 6.61 -34.62 -20.27
C SER A 372 5.42 -33.69 -20.51
N LEU A 373 5.71 -32.40 -20.74
CA LEU A 373 4.72 -31.39 -21.10
C LEU A 373 4.47 -31.30 -22.61
N ASN A 374 5.22 -32.07 -23.41
CA ASN A 374 5.23 -31.98 -24.87
C ASN A 374 5.53 -30.55 -25.38
N LEU A 375 6.47 -29.86 -24.72
CA LEU A 375 6.87 -28.49 -25.04
C LEU A 375 8.37 -28.39 -25.27
N SER A 376 8.79 -27.71 -26.35
CA SER A 376 10.18 -27.35 -26.58
C SER A 376 10.45 -25.87 -26.28
N GLY A 377 11.72 -25.50 -26.09
CA GLY A 377 12.11 -24.10 -25.91
C GLY A 377 11.80 -23.19 -27.11
N TYR A 378 11.60 -23.78 -28.29
CA TYR A 378 11.16 -23.05 -29.49
C TYR A 378 9.68 -22.65 -29.39
N ASP A 379 8.84 -23.54 -28.86
CA ASP A 379 7.39 -23.38 -28.78
C ASP A 379 6.95 -22.36 -27.71
N LEU A 380 7.83 -22.07 -26.73
CA LEU A 380 7.53 -21.11 -25.68
C LEU A 380 7.46 -19.68 -26.23
N SER A 381 6.29 -19.06 -26.16
CA SER A 381 6.04 -17.64 -26.36
C SER A 381 5.48 -17.00 -25.08
N ILE A 382 5.30 -15.68 -25.09
CA ILE A 382 4.64 -14.97 -23.99
C ILE A 382 3.19 -15.44 -23.87
N ASP A 383 2.49 -15.61 -24.99
CA ASP A 383 1.11 -16.08 -25.01
C ASP A 383 0.98 -17.51 -24.49
N THR A 384 1.95 -18.39 -24.77
CA THR A 384 1.92 -19.76 -24.21
C THR A 384 2.21 -19.80 -22.72
N LEU A 385 2.94 -18.81 -22.16
CA LEU A 385 3.12 -18.73 -20.72
C LEU A 385 1.80 -18.41 -20.01
N ASP A 386 0.90 -17.68 -20.69
CA ASP A 386 -0.46 -17.35 -20.26
C ASP A 386 -0.54 -16.81 -18.82
N MET A 387 0.42 -15.96 -18.43
CA MET A 387 0.49 -15.39 -17.08
C MET A 387 -0.15 -14.00 -16.97
N HIS A 388 -0.59 -13.40 -18.09
CA HIS A 388 -1.25 -12.07 -18.06
C HIS A 388 -2.68 -12.22 -17.54
N ALA A 389 -3.10 -11.27 -16.70
CA ALA A 389 -4.49 -11.16 -16.31
C ALA A 389 -5.31 -10.59 -17.49
N HIS A 390 -6.36 -11.30 -17.89
CA HIS A 390 -7.25 -10.94 -18.99
C HIS A 390 -8.66 -10.66 -18.47
N LYS A 391 -9.61 -10.26 -19.33
CA LYS A 391 -11.01 -9.98 -18.92
C LYS A 391 -11.64 -11.13 -18.12
N ASP A 392 -11.20 -12.35 -18.37
CA ASP A 392 -11.73 -13.56 -17.72
C ASP A 392 -11.29 -13.72 -16.27
N THR A 393 -10.32 -12.93 -15.77
CA THR A 393 -9.92 -12.88 -14.36
C THR A 393 -10.75 -11.90 -13.54
N PHE A 394 -11.57 -11.06 -14.18
CA PHE A 394 -12.41 -10.09 -13.50
C PHE A 394 -13.41 -10.79 -12.56
N HIS A 395 -13.37 -10.48 -11.27
CA HIS A 395 -14.10 -11.16 -10.19
C HIS A 395 -13.82 -12.68 -10.04
N ARG A 396 -12.77 -13.21 -10.67
CA ARG A 396 -12.41 -14.64 -10.64
C ARG A 396 -11.02 -14.83 -10.06
N PHE A 397 -10.93 -14.70 -8.74
CA PHE A 397 -9.68 -14.81 -7.99
C PHE A 397 -9.05 -16.22 -8.09
N ASP A 398 -9.87 -17.25 -8.29
CA ASP A 398 -9.44 -18.61 -8.60
C ASP A 398 -8.62 -18.66 -9.91
N LYS A 399 -9.12 -18.02 -10.97
CA LYS A 399 -8.39 -17.91 -12.24
C LYS A 399 -7.12 -17.07 -12.11
N PHE A 400 -7.17 -15.99 -11.33
CA PHE A 400 -5.98 -15.19 -11.01
C PHE A 400 -4.88 -16.02 -10.34
N ASN A 401 -5.22 -16.85 -9.35
CA ASN A 401 -4.26 -17.72 -8.69
C ASN A 401 -3.60 -18.73 -9.65
N LEU A 402 -4.33 -19.18 -10.67
CA LEU A 402 -3.80 -20.05 -11.72
C LEU A 402 -2.79 -19.33 -12.64
N LYS A 403 -2.87 -18.01 -12.79
CA LYS A 403 -1.92 -17.21 -13.60
C LYS A 403 -0.51 -17.16 -13.03
N TYR A 404 -0.31 -17.52 -11.77
CA TYR A 404 1.03 -17.75 -11.23
C TYR A 404 1.67 -19.06 -11.73
N ASN A 405 0.92 -19.96 -12.37
CA ASN A 405 1.44 -21.19 -12.95
C ASN A 405 1.85 -20.93 -14.41
N PRO A 406 3.16 -20.94 -14.75
CA PRO A 406 3.59 -20.80 -16.14
C PRO A 406 2.97 -21.88 -17.01
N ILE A 407 2.34 -21.50 -18.13
CA ILE A 407 1.67 -22.43 -19.07
C ILE A 407 0.50 -23.19 -18.40
N GLY A 408 0.01 -22.70 -17.26
CA GLY A 408 -0.99 -23.39 -16.43
C GLY A 408 -0.43 -24.57 -15.63
N GLU A 409 0.88 -24.86 -15.71
CA GLU A 409 1.49 -26.02 -15.07
C GLU A 409 2.11 -25.67 -13.70
N SER A 410 1.66 -26.38 -12.67
CA SER A 410 2.14 -26.22 -11.29
C SER A 410 3.63 -26.56 -11.12
N ARG A 411 4.14 -27.55 -11.88
CA ARG A 411 5.54 -27.99 -11.82
C ARG A 411 6.52 -26.87 -12.20
N LEU A 412 6.20 -26.08 -13.22
CA LEU A 412 7.07 -24.96 -13.63
C LEU A 412 7.09 -23.84 -12.59
N ARG A 413 5.95 -23.59 -11.92
CA ARG A 413 5.91 -22.65 -10.78
C ARG A 413 6.77 -23.13 -9.62
N GLU A 414 6.70 -24.43 -9.29
CA GLU A 414 7.51 -25.03 -8.24
C GLU A 414 9.01 -24.88 -8.53
N ILE A 415 9.43 -25.14 -9.77
CA ILE A 415 10.84 -25.08 -10.18
C ILE A 415 11.36 -23.63 -10.23
N PHE A 416 10.63 -22.71 -10.85
CA PHE A 416 11.13 -21.37 -11.16
C PHE A 416 10.71 -20.27 -10.17
N LEU A 417 9.59 -20.46 -9.45
CA LEU A 417 8.93 -19.39 -8.68
C LEU A 417 8.71 -19.74 -7.19
N LYS A 418 9.35 -20.80 -6.67
CA LYS A 418 9.36 -21.14 -5.23
C LYS A 418 10.76 -21.07 -4.64
N THR A 419 10.82 -20.64 -3.38
CA THR A 419 12.05 -20.55 -2.59
C THR A 419 12.47 -21.91 -2.01
N ASP A 420 11.50 -22.73 -1.61
CA ASP A 420 11.69 -24.10 -1.11
C ASP A 420 11.21 -25.09 -2.19
N ASN A 421 12.15 -25.75 -2.85
CA ASN A 421 11.93 -26.78 -3.87
C ASN A 421 13.15 -27.74 -3.92
N TYR A 422 13.13 -28.71 -4.83
CA TYR A 422 14.19 -29.73 -4.94
C TYR A 422 15.61 -29.16 -5.16
N ILE A 423 15.73 -28.00 -5.83
CA ILE A 423 17.00 -27.31 -6.10
C ILE A 423 17.25 -26.15 -5.13
N TYR A 424 16.55 -26.14 -3.98
CA TYR A 424 16.67 -25.12 -2.94
C TYR A 424 16.48 -23.68 -3.47
N GLY A 425 15.57 -23.51 -4.43
CA GLY A 425 15.21 -22.21 -4.99
C GLY A 425 16.31 -21.52 -5.79
N SER A 426 17.30 -22.26 -6.30
CA SER A 426 18.45 -21.71 -7.04
C SER A 426 18.04 -20.88 -8.27
N TYR A 427 17.09 -21.37 -9.07
CA TYR A 427 16.58 -20.64 -10.24
C TYR A 427 15.86 -19.34 -9.86
N LEU A 428 15.05 -19.38 -8.80
CA LEU A 428 14.38 -18.18 -8.29
C LEU A 428 15.39 -17.16 -7.75
N SER A 429 16.45 -17.61 -7.07
CA SER A 429 17.48 -16.72 -6.54
C SER A 429 18.26 -16.03 -7.67
N GLU A 430 18.54 -16.74 -8.76
CA GLU A 430 19.24 -16.21 -9.91
C GLU A 430 18.43 -15.14 -10.66
N ILE A 431 17.17 -15.43 -10.98
CA ILE A 431 16.32 -14.40 -11.63
C ILE A 431 16.08 -13.21 -10.70
N THR A 432 15.94 -13.44 -9.38
CA THR A 432 15.81 -12.35 -8.40
C THR A 432 17.04 -11.45 -8.42
N LYS A 433 18.26 -12.00 -8.51
CA LYS A 433 19.48 -11.19 -8.65
C LYS A 433 19.50 -10.37 -9.94
N GLN A 434 18.98 -10.92 -11.05
CA GLN A 434 18.87 -10.16 -12.30
C GLN A 434 17.90 -8.99 -12.15
N VAL A 435 16.75 -9.20 -11.49
CA VAL A 435 15.77 -8.14 -11.20
C VAL A 435 16.36 -7.09 -10.26
N MET A 436 17.04 -7.51 -9.19
CA MET A 436 17.73 -6.59 -8.27
C MET A 436 18.82 -5.78 -8.99
N SER A 437 19.57 -6.38 -9.91
CA SER A 437 20.56 -5.65 -10.70
C SER A 437 19.92 -4.61 -11.62
N ASP A 438 18.79 -4.93 -12.26
CA ASP A 438 18.03 -3.97 -13.05
C ASP A 438 17.50 -2.82 -12.16
N LEU A 439 17.05 -3.13 -10.94
CA LEU A 439 16.59 -2.13 -9.96
C LEU A 439 17.73 -1.22 -9.45
N GLU A 440 18.93 -1.77 -9.21
CA GLU A 440 20.12 -0.98 -8.82
C GLU A 440 20.59 -0.05 -9.94
N ASN A 441 20.47 -0.48 -11.19
CA ASN A 441 20.70 0.36 -12.36
C ASN A 441 19.65 1.49 -12.46
N SER A 442 18.39 1.18 -12.15
CA SER A 442 17.29 2.14 -12.02
C SER A 442 17.39 2.92 -10.71
N LYS A 443 18.44 3.73 -10.59
CA LYS A 443 18.88 4.43 -9.37
C LYS A 443 17.76 4.94 -8.47
N TYR A 444 16.68 5.50 -8.98
CA TYR A 444 15.65 6.19 -8.18
C TYR A 444 14.45 5.34 -7.77
N GLN A 445 14.40 4.08 -8.19
CA GLN A 445 13.33 3.13 -7.86
C GLN A 445 13.78 2.15 -6.78
N ASN A 446 12.91 1.85 -5.83
CA ASN A 446 13.14 0.90 -4.74
C ASN A 446 11.88 0.07 -4.54
N CYS A 447 11.97 -1.10 -3.91
CA CYS A 447 10.84 -2.03 -3.79
C CYS A 447 10.74 -2.67 -2.39
N GLU A 448 9.52 -2.80 -1.90
CA GLU A 448 9.16 -3.63 -0.74
C GLU A 448 8.59 -4.96 -1.24
N TYR A 449 9.44 -5.96 -1.42
CA TYR A 449 9.00 -7.25 -1.91
C TYR A 449 8.31 -8.06 -0.80
N ARG A 450 7.15 -8.62 -1.13
CA ARG A 450 6.46 -9.56 -0.26
C ARG A 450 6.86 -10.99 -0.54
N ILE A 451 7.27 -11.69 0.50
CA ILE A 451 7.69 -13.08 0.44
C ILE A 451 6.88 -13.92 1.43
N SER A 452 6.40 -15.08 0.99
CA SER A 452 5.46 -15.88 1.76
C SER A 452 6.13 -16.69 2.87
N ILE A 453 5.49 -16.68 4.04
CA ILE A 453 5.59 -17.74 5.03
C ILE A 453 4.17 -18.23 5.30
N TYR A 454 3.96 -19.53 5.13
CA TYR A 454 2.65 -20.16 5.17
C TYR A 454 2.28 -20.61 6.58
N GLY A 455 3.28 -20.85 7.44
CA GLY A 455 3.05 -21.34 8.81
C GLY A 455 2.64 -22.81 8.85
N ARG A 456 3.04 -23.62 7.86
CA ARG A 456 2.77 -25.07 7.82
C ARG A 456 3.79 -25.87 8.61
N SER A 457 5.04 -25.40 8.64
CA SER A 457 6.12 -25.96 9.44
C SER A 457 6.88 -24.85 10.16
N ILE A 458 7.48 -25.19 11.30
CA ILE A 458 8.34 -24.31 12.09
C ILE A 458 9.65 -23.97 11.36
N ASP A 459 10.12 -24.87 10.49
CA ASP A 459 11.38 -24.71 9.74
C ASP A 459 11.29 -23.70 8.57
N GLU A 460 10.10 -23.20 8.24
CA GLU A 460 9.90 -22.31 7.09
C GLU A 460 10.77 -21.04 7.18
N TRP A 461 10.93 -20.47 8.38
CA TRP A 461 11.77 -19.29 8.60
C TRP A 461 13.24 -19.57 8.34
N ASP A 462 13.78 -20.69 8.83
CA ASP A 462 15.19 -21.03 8.65
C ASP A 462 15.53 -21.40 7.21
N LYS A 463 14.61 -22.09 6.53
CA LYS A 463 14.72 -22.37 5.09
C LYS A 463 14.74 -21.08 4.29
N LEU A 464 13.82 -20.15 4.57
CA LEU A 464 13.75 -18.88 3.87
C LEU A 464 14.99 -18.02 4.14
N ALA A 465 15.42 -17.93 5.39
CA ALA A 465 16.62 -17.20 5.77
C ALA A 465 17.86 -17.78 5.08
N SER A 466 18.00 -19.11 5.07
CA SER A 466 19.09 -19.79 4.35
C SER A 466 19.05 -19.49 2.86
N TRP A 467 17.86 -19.52 2.24
CA TRP A 467 17.70 -19.14 0.83
C TRP A 467 18.20 -17.71 0.56
N VAL A 468 17.85 -16.72 1.39
CA VAL A 468 18.31 -15.33 1.21
C VAL A 468 19.82 -15.19 1.45
N ILE A 469 20.34 -15.71 2.56
CA ILE A 469 21.74 -15.54 2.96
C ILE A 469 22.69 -16.31 2.04
N ASP A 470 22.42 -17.59 1.81
CA ASP A 470 23.34 -18.48 1.08
C ASP A 470 23.40 -18.11 -0.40
N ASN A 471 22.26 -17.70 -0.97
CA ASN A 471 22.24 -17.17 -2.32
C ASN A 471 22.67 -15.69 -2.38
N LYS A 472 22.94 -14.99 -1.28
CA LYS A 472 23.28 -13.56 -1.26
C LYS A 472 22.25 -12.66 -1.96
N VAL A 473 20.96 -12.90 -1.73
CA VAL A 473 19.85 -12.12 -2.31
C VAL A 473 19.68 -10.81 -1.55
N PHE A 474 20.67 -9.91 -1.68
CA PHE A 474 20.74 -8.61 -1.01
C PHE A 474 20.85 -7.47 -2.03
N SER A 475 20.11 -6.39 -1.75
CA SER A 475 20.17 -5.13 -2.47
C SER A 475 19.77 -3.96 -1.57
N HIS A 476 20.47 -2.83 -1.68
CA HIS A 476 20.15 -1.61 -0.92
C HIS A 476 18.81 -0.99 -1.35
N ASN A 477 18.35 -1.30 -2.58
CA ASN A 477 17.06 -0.86 -3.13
C ASN A 477 15.88 -1.77 -2.75
N VAL A 478 16.09 -2.84 -1.96
CA VAL A 478 15.05 -3.81 -1.59
C VAL A 478 14.91 -3.97 -0.08
N ARG A 479 13.66 -4.02 0.40
CA ARG A 479 13.28 -4.48 1.74
C ARG A 479 12.17 -5.54 1.62
N TRP A 480 12.01 -6.34 2.67
CA TRP A 480 11.10 -7.49 2.64
C TRP A 480 9.90 -7.30 3.59
N LEU A 481 8.69 -7.58 3.11
CA LEU A 481 7.54 -7.90 3.96
C LEU A 481 7.29 -9.40 3.94
N VAL A 482 6.94 -9.96 5.10
CA VAL A 482 6.49 -11.35 5.19
C VAL A 482 4.99 -11.39 4.98
N GLN A 483 4.54 -11.97 3.89
CA GLN A 483 3.11 -12.19 3.66
C GLN A 483 2.66 -13.53 4.23
N VAL A 484 1.56 -13.51 4.97
CA VAL A 484 0.95 -14.65 5.64
C VAL A 484 -0.37 -14.97 4.95
N PRO A 485 -0.43 -16.03 4.12
CA PRO A 485 -1.66 -16.45 3.45
C PRO A 485 -2.68 -17.04 4.43
N ARG A 486 -3.94 -16.60 4.36
CA ARG A 486 -5.05 -17.06 5.20
C ARG A 486 -5.63 -18.40 4.74
N LEU A 487 -4.80 -19.45 4.72
CA LEU A 487 -5.13 -20.76 4.13
C LEU A 487 -5.29 -21.90 5.15
N TYR A 488 -5.65 -21.60 6.40
CA TYR A 488 -5.81 -22.60 7.45
C TYR A 488 -6.76 -23.73 7.06
N ASP A 489 -7.88 -23.44 6.41
CA ASP A 489 -8.88 -24.46 6.04
C ASP A 489 -8.30 -25.51 5.09
N ILE A 490 -7.39 -25.11 4.19
CA ILE A 490 -6.67 -26.02 3.30
C ILE A 490 -5.74 -26.93 4.11
N TYR A 491 -4.90 -26.34 4.97
CA TYR A 491 -3.92 -27.09 5.76
C TYR A 491 -4.58 -28.02 6.79
N LYS A 492 -5.76 -27.63 7.27
CA LYS A 492 -6.57 -28.44 8.16
C LYS A 492 -7.19 -29.63 7.43
N LYS A 493 -7.69 -29.44 6.20
CA LYS A 493 -8.23 -30.52 5.37
C LYS A 493 -7.15 -31.52 4.95
N THR A 494 -5.93 -31.06 4.66
CA THR A 494 -4.79 -31.93 4.33
C THR A 494 -4.15 -32.60 5.54
N GLY A 495 -4.60 -32.28 6.76
CA GLY A 495 -4.03 -32.82 7.99
C GLY A 495 -2.63 -32.30 8.33
N THR A 496 -2.18 -31.22 7.69
CA THR A 496 -0.88 -30.60 7.94
C THR A 496 -0.84 -29.89 9.29
N VAL A 497 -1.96 -29.29 9.70
CA VAL A 497 -2.13 -28.63 11.00
C VAL A 497 -3.35 -29.17 11.73
N ALA A 498 -3.28 -29.27 13.05
CA ALA A 498 -4.35 -29.77 13.90
C ALA A 498 -5.24 -28.63 14.44
N SER A 499 -4.69 -27.45 14.66
CA SER A 499 -5.43 -26.28 15.15
C SER A 499 -4.87 -24.98 14.58
N PHE A 500 -5.59 -23.88 14.72
CA PHE A 500 -5.06 -22.58 14.33
C PHE A 500 -3.81 -22.18 15.12
N GLN A 501 -3.65 -22.73 16.34
CA GLN A 501 -2.45 -22.49 17.14
C GLN A 501 -1.18 -23.01 16.49
N ASP A 502 -1.25 -24.07 15.68
CA ASP A 502 -0.07 -24.60 15.00
C ASP A 502 0.48 -23.58 13.99
N ILE A 503 -0.41 -22.89 13.27
CA ILE A 503 -0.02 -21.79 12.39
C ILE A 503 0.61 -20.64 13.19
N CYS A 504 -0.01 -20.23 14.30
CA CYS A 504 0.52 -19.16 15.15
C CYS A 504 1.91 -19.52 15.71
N LYS A 505 2.12 -20.77 16.15
CA LYS A 505 3.41 -21.27 16.61
C LYS A 505 4.45 -21.25 15.49
N ASN A 506 4.13 -21.84 14.34
CA ASN A 506 5.05 -21.90 13.20
C ASN A 506 5.46 -20.51 12.69
N LEU A 507 4.56 -19.53 12.78
CA LEU A 507 4.84 -18.15 12.38
C LEU A 507 5.70 -17.39 13.39
N PHE A 508 5.42 -17.51 14.69
CA PHE A 508 5.99 -16.60 15.69
C PHE A 508 7.06 -17.24 16.58
N GLN A 509 7.00 -18.53 16.87
CA GLN A 509 7.95 -19.18 17.77
C GLN A 509 9.41 -19.01 17.32
N PRO A 510 9.79 -19.25 16.04
CA PRO A 510 11.16 -19.02 15.58
C PRO A 510 11.63 -17.57 15.76
N LEU A 511 10.70 -16.60 15.69
CA LEU A 511 11.01 -15.19 15.86
C LEU A 511 11.27 -14.82 17.33
N PHE A 512 10.57 -15.45 18.27
CA PHE A 512 10.86 -15.31 19.70
C PHE A 512 12.16 -16.02 20.07
N GLU A 513 12.42 -17.21 19.52
CA GLU A 513 13.66 -17.97 19.74
C GLU A 513 14.89 -17.19 19.26
N VAL A 514 14.88 -16.67 18.03
CA VAL A 514 15.99 -15.85 17.50
C VAL A 514 16.11 -14.50 18.22
N THR A 515 15.00 -13.93 18.71
CA THR A 515 15.03 -12.69 19.50
C THR A 515 15.58 -12.93 20.90
N LYS A 516 15.38 -14.11 21.49
CA LYS A 516 16.02 -14.51 22.75
C LYS A 516 17.51 -14.77 22.53
N ASN A 517 17.84 -15.63 21.58
CA ASN A 517 19.20 -16.04 21.28
C ASN A 517 19.48 -16.03 19.77
N PRO A 518 20.06 -14.94 19.22
CA PRO A 518 20.41 -14.86 17.81
C PRO A 518 21.35 -15.98 17.32
N LYS A 519 22.09 -16.64 18.23
CA LYS A 519 22.98 -17.75 17.87
C LYS A 519 22.23 -19.05 17.55
N SER A 520 20.96 -19.21 17.96
CA SER A 520 20.18 -20.39 17.56
C SER A 520 19.77 -20.34 16.09
N HIS A 521 19.43 -19.15 15.58
CA HIS A 521 19.09 -18.93 14.16
C HIS A 521 19.87 -17.74 13.57
N PRO A 522 21.19 -17.90 13.35
CA PRO A 522 22.05 -16.75 13.00
C PRO A 522 21.74 -16.18 11.62
N LYS A 523 21.42 -17.03 10.62
CA LYS A 523 20.99 -16.58 9.29
C LYS A 523 19.65 -15.84 9.36
N LEU A 524 18.72 -16.33 10.18
CA LEU A 524 17.43 -15.69 10.40
C LEU A 524 17.61 -14.31 11.04
N HIS A 525 18.47 -14.16 12.03
CA HIS A 525 18.76 -12.86 12.64
C HIS A 525 19.20 -11.82 11.61
N VAL A 526 20.15 -12.19 10.74
CA VAL A 526 20.66 -11.31 9.67
C VAL A 526 19.57 -10.99 8.64
N PHE A 527 18.78 -11.99 8.23
CA PHE A 527 17.66 -11.77 7.32
C PHE A 527 16.64 -10.78 7.90
N LEU A 528 16.28 -10.93 9.19
CA LEU A 528 15.30 -10.08 9.86
C LEU A 528 15.71 -8.60 9.91
N GLN A 529 17.00 -8.26 9.81
CA GLN A 529 17.44 -6.87 9.71
C GLN A 529 16.95 -6.18 8.43
N ARG A 530 16.64 -6.95 7.36
CA ARG A 530 16.07 -6.44 6.10
C ARG A 530 14.56 -6.64 5.98
N VAL A 531 13.96 -7.37 6.93
CA VAL A 531 12.51 -7.53 7.04
C VAL A 531 11.92 -6.32 7.76
N ILE A 532 10.88 -5.73 7.19
CA ILE A 532 10.25 -4.52 7.73
C ILE A 532 8.92 -4.80 8.43
N GLY A 533 8.21 -5.87 8.06
CA GLY A 533 6.87 -6.09 8.58
C GLY A 533 6.19 -7.36 8.07
N PHE A 534 4.91 -7.46 8.45
CA PHE A 534 4.00 -8.53 8.10
C PHE A 534 2.85 -8.02 7.25
N ASP A 535 2.37 -8.89 6.37
CA ASP A 535 1.18 -8.71 5.55
C ASP A 535 0.27 -9.93 5.71
N SER A 536 -1.05 -9.75 5.63
CA SER A 536 -2.05 -10.81 5.63
C SER A 536 -2.72 -10.85 4.25
N VAL A 537 -2.63 -11.98 3.56
CA VAL A 537 -3.07 -12.12 2.15
C VAL A 537 -4.01 -13.31 1.98
N ASP A 538 -4.79 -13.30 0.90
CA ASP A 538 -5.66 -14.33 0.28
C ASP A 538 -6.86 -13.60 -0.34
N ASP A 539 -7.72 -14.33 -1.04
CA ASP A 539 -9.00 -13.84 -1.58
C ASP A 539 -9.89 -13.24 -0.48
N GLU A 540 -9.91 -11.91 -0.41
CA GLU A 540 -10.70 -11.15 0.54
C GLU A 540 -12.21 -11.24 0.25
N SER A 541 -12.63 -11.66 -0.95
CA SER A 541 -14.05 -11.77 -1.32
C SER A 541 -14.77 -12.95 -0.67
N LYS A 542 -14.02 -13.91 -0.11
CA LYS A 542 -14.58 -15.03 0.64
C LYS A 542 -15.35 -14.51 1.86
N VAL A 543 -16.59 -14.98 2.01
CA VAL A 543 -17.48 -14.52 3.08
C VAL A 543 -17.00 -15.04 4.44
N ASP A 544 -16.70 -14.11 5.34
CA ASP A 544 -16.44 -14.39 6.74
C ASP A 544 -17.75 -14.74 7.46
N ARG A 545 -17.99 -16.04 7.69
CA ARG A 545 -19.15 -16.49 8.45
C ARG A 545 -18.93 -16.26 9.94
N ARG A 546 -19.76 -15.42 10.56
CA ARG A 546 -19.77 -15.23 12.01
C ARG A 546 -20.47 -16.41 12.71
N ILE A 547 -19.76 -17.53 12.83
CA ILE A 547 -20.30 -18.80 13.38
C ILE A 547 -20.34 -18.77 14.91
N HIS A 548 -19.42 -18.04 15.55
CA HIS A 548 -19.30 -17.98 17.00
C HIS A 548 -19.76 -16.63 17.57
N LYS A 549 -20.57 -16.66 18.64
CA LYS A 549 -20.88 -15.44 19.43
C LYS A 549 -19.65 -14.89 20.16
N LYS A 550 -18.76 -15.80 20.58
CA LYS A 550 -17.45 -15.50 21.16
C LYS A 550 -16.45 -16.43 20.50
N TYR A 551 -15.44 -15.88 19.84
CA TYR A 551 -14.45 -16.69 19.17
C TYR A 551 -13.61 -17.48 20.18
N PRO A 552 -13.33 -18.77 19.91
CA PRO A 552 -12.44 -19.56 20.76
C PRO A 552 -10.98 -19.10 20.59
N ILE A 553 -10.13 -19.49 21.54
CA ILE A 553 -8.67 -19.34 21.41
C ILE A 553 -8.11 -20.28 20.31
N PRO A 554 -6.94 -20.00 19.74
CA PRO A 554 -6.36 -20.74 18.62
C PRO A 554 -6.25 -22.24 18.84
N SER A 555 -5.91 -22.70 20.05
CA SER A 555 -5.80 -24.13 20.36
C SER A 555 -7.14 -24.86 20.30
N LEU A 556 -8.22 -24.14 20.57
CA LEU A 556 -9.59 -24.66 20.50
C LEU A 556 -10.21 -24.50 19.11
N TRP A 557 -9.60 -23.71 18.22
CA TRP A 557 -10.01 -23.63 16.82
C TRP A 557 -9.50 -24.86 16.06
N THR A 558 -10.27 -25.94 16.16
CA THR A 558 -10.02 -27.23 15.47
C THR A 558 -11.03 -27.50 14.36
N ALA A 559 -11.97 -26.57 14.14
CA ALA A 559 -12.94 -26.65 13.08
C ALA A 559 -12.26 -26.57 11.69
N SER A 560 -12.91 -27.10 10.65
CA SER A 560 -12.37 -27.09 9.28
C SER A 560 -12.54 -25.74 8.57
N GLN A 561 -13.39 -24.86 9.10
CA GLN A 561 -13.62 -23.53 8.57
C GLN A 561 -12.45 -22.61 8.87
N ASN A 562 -12.16 -21.71 7.92
CA ASN A 562 -11.15 -20.69 8.09
C ASN A 562 -11.58 -19.68 9.17
N PRO A 563 -10.68 -19.25 10.08
CA PRO A 563 -10.95 -18.11 10.94
C PRO A 563 -11.22 -16.84 10.13
N PRO A 564 -12.03 -15.91 10.65
CA PRO A 564 -12.33 -14.67 9.95
C PRO A 564 -11.11 -13.75 9.89
N TYR A 565 -11.13 -12.79 8.96
CA TYR A 565 -10.06 -11.84 8.71
C TYR A 565 -9.63 -11.09 9.98
N SER A 566 -10.58 -10.60 10.77
CA SER A 566 -10.30 -9.84 11.99
C SER A 566 -9.59 -10.68 13.07
N TYR A 567 -9.78 -12.00 13.06
CA TYR A 567 -9.14 -12.95 13.97
C TYR A 567 -7.68 -13.17 13.58
N TYR A 568 -7.40 -13.38 12.29
CA TYR A 568 -6.03 -13.42 11.76
C TYR A 568 -5.26 -12.15 12.12
N LEU A 569 -5.86 -10.97 11.90
CA LEU A 569 -5.21 -9.70 12.22
C LEU A 569 -4.89 -9.56 13.71
N TYR A 570 -5.79 -9.98 14.61
CA TYR A 570 -5.53 -9.92 16.05
C TYR A 570 -4.36 -10.83 16.47
N TYR A 571 -4.30 -12.07 15.99
CA TYR A 571 -3.22 -12.99 16.38
C TYR A 571 -1.89 -12.61 15.73
N ILE A 572 -1.89 -12.00 14.55
CA ILE A 572 -0.67 -11.39 14.00
C ILE A 572 -0.26 -10.19 14.86
N TYR A 573 -1.19 -9.28 15.14
CA TYR A 573 -0.94 -8.09 15.95
C TYR A 573 -0.40 -8.42 17.34
N SER A 574 -1.07 -9.29 18.10
CA SER A 574 -0.74 -9.56 19.50
C SER A 574 0.66 -10.15 19.65
N ASN A 575 1.01 -11.11 18.77
CA ASN A 575 2.34 -11.70 18.74
C ASN A 575 3.41 -10.71 18.26
N VAL A 576 3.13 -9.91 17.20
CA VAL A 576 4.04 -8.85 16.75
C VAL A 576 4.25 -7.80 17.84
N ALA A 577 3.20 -7.41 18.58
CA ALA A 577 3.30 -6.41 19.63
C ALA A 577 4.20 -6.86 20.78
N SER A 578 3.98 -8.09 21.27
CA SER A 578 4.82 -8.72 22.30
C SER A 578 6.27 -8.89 21.83
N LEU A 579 6.47 -9.38 20.60
CA LEU A 579 7.78 -9.55 19.99
C LEU A 579 8.51 -8.20 19.84
N ASN A 580 7.83 -7.18 19.33
CA ASN A 580 8.41 -5.86 19.09
C ASN A 580 8.86 -5.18 20.39
N GLN A 581 8.13 -5.35 21.49
CA GLN A 581 8.55 -4.81 22.79
C GLN A 581 9.89 -5.41 23.23
N TRP A 582 10.07 -6.73 23.02
CA TRP A 582 11.33 -7.39 23.35
C TRP A 582 12.46 -7.01 22.39
N ARG A 583 12.17 -7.01 21.07
CA ARG A 583 13.12 -6.58 20.04
C ARG A 583 13.59 -5.15 20.27
N ALA A 584 12.67 -4.21 20.54
CA ALA A 584 13.00 -2.82 20.83
C ALA A 584 13.89 -2.69 22.08
N LYS A 585 13.58 -3.44 23.14
CA LYS A 585 14.40 -3.47 24.37
C LYS A 585 15.82 -3.97 24.12
N ARG A 586 15.99 -4.92 23.20
CA ARG A 586 17.28 -5.45 22.77
C ARG A 586 18.00 -4.57 21.74
N GLY A 587 17.39 -3.48 21.28
CA GLY A 587 17.93 -2.63 20.21
C GLY A 587 17.85 -3.28 18.83
N PHE A 588 16.94 -4.24 18.60
CA PHE A 588 16.69 -4.82 17.28
C PHE A 588 15.58 -4.06 16.55
N ASN A 589 15.55 -4.17 15.22
CA ASN A 589 14.48 -3.58 14.42
C ASN A 589 13.11 -4.20 14.78
N THR A 590 12.07 -3.36 14.89
CA THR A 590 10.69 -3.80 15.07
C THR A 590 9.97 -3.97 13.73
N PHE A 591 8.86 -4.70 13.74
CA PHE A 591 8.06 -5.02 12.57
C PHE A 591 6.74 -4.25 12.55
N VAL A 592 6.33 -3.77 11.38
CA VAL A 592 5.00 -3.18 11.17
C VAL A 592 4.03 -4.19 10.59
N LEU A 593 2.73 -3.98 10.80
CA LEU A 593 1.66 -4.75 10.15
C LEU A 593 1.05 -3.89 9.02
N ARG A 594 1.07 -4.42 7.80
CA ARG A 594 0.50 -3.79 6.59
C ARG A 594 -0.27 -4.83 5.78
N PRO A 595 -1.52 -5.15 6.17
CA PRO A 595 -2.27 -6.21 5.52
C PRO A 595 -2.89 -5.74 4.20
N HIS A 596 -3.09 -6.68 3.27
CA HIS A 596 -4.07 -6.51 2.20
C HIS A 596 -5.45 -6.36 2.82
N CYS A 597 -6.10 -5.23 2.52
CA CYS A 597 -7.33 -4.86 3.22
C CYS A 597 -8.23 -3.95 2.38
N GLY A 598 -9.51 -4.30 2.31
CA GLY A 598 -10.53 -3.56 1.61
C GLY A 598 -10.30 -3.48 0.11
N GLU A 599 -9.62 -4.46 -0.49
CA GLU A 599 -9.64 -4.65 -1.94
C GLU A 599 -10.99 -5.20 -2.37
N ALA A 600 -11.45 -6.24 -1.65
CA ALA A 600 -12.75 -6.87 -1.75
C ALA A 600 -13.28 -7.21 -0.34
N GLY A 601 -14.29 -8.06 -0.24
CA GLY A 601 -14.79 -8.55 1.05
C GLY A 601 -15.63 -7.56 1.85
N ASP A 602 -15.66 -7.79 3.17
CA ASP A 602 -16.46 -7.02 4.11
C ASP A 602 -15.76 -5.69 4.47
N PRO A 603 -16.45 -4.53 4.39
CA PRO A 603 -15.90 -3.26 4.86
C PRO A 603 -15.42 -3.25 6.32
N GLU A 604 -15.90 -4.16 7.18
CA GLU A 604 -15.41 -4.30 8.57
C GLU A 604 -13.91 -4.63 8.65
N HIS A 605 -13.32 -5.25 7.60
CA HIS A 605 -11.88 -5.50 7.53
C HIS A 605 -11.07 -4.21 7.69
N LEU A 606 -11.56 -3.09 7.13
CA LEU A 606 -10.92 -1.77 7.20
C LEU A 606 -10.96 -1.17 8.60
N VAL A 607 -11.95 -1.54 9.41
CA VAL A 607 -12.05 -1.14 10.83
C VAL A 607 -11.05 -1.94 11.65
N ALA A 608 -10.99 -3.26 11.43
CA ALA A 608 -10.03 -4.14 12.10
C ALA A 608 -8.59 -3.70 11.81
N SER A 609 -8.24 -3.47 10.55
CA SER A 609 -6.89 -3.00 10.17
C SER A 609 -6.59 -1.60 10.69
N TYR A 610 -7.57 -0.70 10.76
CA TYR A 610 -7.38 0.62 11.38
C TYR A 610 -7.04 0.55 12.87
N ILE A 611 -7.44 -0.49 13.60
CA ILE A 611 -7.04 -0.61 15.01
C ILE A 611 -5.58 -1.06 15.11
N VAL A 612 -5.18 -2.06 14.33
CA VAL A 612 -3.95 -2.83 14.60
C VAL A 612 -2.80 -2.61 13.62
N ALA A 613 -3.06 -2.07 12.43
CA ALA A 613 -2.08 -1.97 11.34
C ALA A 613 -1.53 -0.55 11.16
N GLU A 614 -0.25 -0.44 10.82
CA GLU A 614 0.41 0.84 10.54
C GLU A 614 -0.09 1.46 9.23
N GLY A 615 -0.28 0.63 8.20
CA GLY A 615 -0.86 1.00 6.91
C GLY A 615 -1.61 -0.19 6.30
N ILE A 616 -2.16 -0.03 5.10
CA ILE A 616 -2.86 -1.08 4.36
C ILE A 616 -2.47 -1.10 2.89
N SER A 617 -2.77 -2.22 2.24
CA SER A 617 -2.74 -2.35 0.79
C SER A 617 -4.15 -2.34 0.21
N HIS A 618 -4.31 -1.69 -0.94
CA HIS A 618 -5.55 -1.46 -1.71
C HIS A 618 -6.53 -0.43 -1.14
N GLY A 619 -7.29 -0.73 -0.08
CA GLY A 619 -8.25 0.21 0.52
C GLY A 619 -9.38 0.71 -0.39
N ILE A 620 -9.71 -0.01 -1.46
CA ILE A 620 -10.76 0.35 -2.44
C ILE A 620 -12.11 0.57 -1.75
N LEU A 621 -12.46 -0.28 -0.78
CA LEU A 621 -13.74 -0.25 -0.09
C LEU A 621 -13.87 0.90 0.92
N LEU A 622 -12.80 1.65 1.22
CA LEU A 622 -12.91 2.88 2.05
C LEU A 622 -13.92 3.86 1.46
N ARG A 623 -14.13 3.85 0.14
CA ARG A 623 -15.16 4.66 -0.54
C ARG A 623 -16.59 4.38 -0.06
N LYS A 624 -16.83 3.21 0.55
CA LYS A 624 -18.14 2.78 1.07
C LYS A 624 -18.32 3.06 2.57
N VAL A 625 -17.23 3.40 3.29
CA VAL A 625 -17.23 3.65 4.74
C VAL A 625 -16.68 5.05 5.05
N PRO A 626 -17.46 6.13 4.85
CA PRO A 626 -16.98 7.51 4.98
C PRO A 626 -16.38 7.83 6.34
N PHE A 627 -16.97 7.32 7.43
CA PHE A 627 -16.45 7.54 8.78
C PHE A 627 -15.04 6.96 8.96
N VAL A 628 -14.84 5.72 8.52
CA VAL A 628 -13.53 5.06 8.57
C VAL A 628 -12.54 5.78 7.65
N GLN A 629 -12.94 6.16 6.43
CA GLN A 629 -12.09 6.92 5.53
C GLN A 629 -11.62 8.27 6.14
N TYR A 630 -12.50 8.95 6.88
CA TYR A 630 -12.14 10.17 7.57
C TYR A 630 -11.11 9.92 8.69
N LEU A 631 -11.23 8.81 9.43
CA LEU A 631 -10.22 8.39 10.40
C LEU A 631 -8.85 8.10 9.74
N TYR A 632 -8.83 7.42 8.60
CA TYR A 632 -7.60 7.18 7.82
C TYR A 632 -6.94 8.49 7.38
N TYR A 633 -7.73 9.50 7.02
CA TYR A 633 -7.24 10.84 6.73
C TYR A 633 -6.67 11.53 7.98
N LEU A 634 -7.41 11.54 9.10
CA LEU A 634 -6.98 12.25 10.32
C LEU A 634 -5.67 11.70 10.90
N ASP A 635 -5.50 10.38 10.88
CA ASP A 635 -4.29 9.72 11.39
C ASP A 635 -3.24 9.45 10.30
N GLN A 636 -3.48 9.94 9.08
CA GLN A 636 -2.56 9.81 7.93
C GLN A 636 -2.08 8.36 7.71
N VAL A 637 -3.00 7.41 7.82
CA VAL A 637 -2.73 5.97 7.64
C VAL A 637 -2.32 5.72 6.19
N GLY A 638 -1.17 5.05 5.99
CA GLY A 638 -0.64 4.76 4.66
C GLY A 638 -1.52 3.78 3.88
N ILE A 639 -1.81 4.09 2.62
CA ILE A 639 -2.59 3.25 1.71
C ILE A 639 -1.80 3.07 0.41
N ALA A 640 -1.26 1.87 0.21
CA ALA A 640 -0.60 1.50 -1.04
C ALA A 640 -1.65 1.00 -2.04
N MET A 641 -1.84 1.71 -3.16
CA MET A 641 -2.87 1.39 -4.14
C MET A 641 -2.25 0.96 -5.47
N SER A 642 -2.80 -0.10 -6.07
CA SER A 642 -2.38 -0.63 -7.37
C SER A 642 -3.50 -0.54 -8.42
N PRO A 643 -3.78 0.65 -8.99
CA PRO A 643 -4.86 0.84 -9.96
C PRO A 643 -4.87 -0.11 -11.16
N LEU A 644 -3.71 -0.48 -11.75
CA LEU A 644 -3.67 -1.43 -12.87
C LEU A 644 -4.14 -2.84 -12.46
N SER A 645 -3.66 -3.35 -11.31
CA SER A 645 -4.12 -4.63 -10.75
C SER A 645 -5.63 -4.59 -10.48
N ASN A 646 -6.07 -3.55 -9.78
CA ASN A 646 -7.47 -3.34 -9.45
C ASN A 646 -8.37 -3.28 -10.70
N ASN A 647 -7.86 -2.71 -11.81
CA ASN A 647 -8.54 -2.69 -13.11
C ASN A 647 -8.75 -4.07 -13.72
N ALA A 648 -7.79 -4.98 -13.55
CA ALA A 648 -7.90 -6.33 -14.07
C ALA A 648 -8.82 -7.22 -13.22
N LEU A 649 -8.92 -6.97 -11.91
CA LEU A 649 -9.57 -7.89 -10.98
C LEU A 649 -10.94 -7.44 -10.46
N PHE A 650 -11.15 -6.15 -10.18
CA PHE A 650 -12.29 -5.72 -9.34
C PHE A 650 -13.10 -4.54 -9.86
N LEU A 651 -12.45 -3.52 -10.42
CA LEU A 651 -13.14 -2.30 -10.87
C LEU A 651 -12.42 -1.61 -12.00
N THR A 652 -13.17 -1.10 -12.98
CA THR A 652 -12.57 -0.34 -14.09
C THR A 652 -11.72 0.83 -13.60
N TYR A 653 -10.63 1.12 -14.32
CA TYR A 653 -9.60 2.09 -13.90
C TYR A 653 -10.16 3.48 -13.59
N ASP A 654 -11.15 3.94 -14.36
CA ASP A 654 -11.85 5.22 -14.17
C ASP A 654 -12.68 5.29 -12.88
N LYS A 655 -13.14 4.14 -12.38
CA LYS A 655 -13.93 4.03 -11.15
C LYS A 655 -13.06 3.84 -9.92
N ASN A 656 -11.75 3.67 -10.06
CA ASN A 656 -10.84 3.53 -8.92
C ASN A 656 -10.94 4.77 -8.02
N PRO A 657 -11.03 4.62 -6.69
CA PRO A 657 -11.20 5.76 -5.79
C PRO A 657 -9.89 6.53 -5.51
N PHE A 658 -8.74 6.04 -5.99
CA PHE A 658 -7.42 6.67 -5.86
C PHE A 658 -7.43 8.20 -6.08
N PRO A 659 -7.95 8.75 -7.20
CA PRO A 659 -7.96 10.21 -7.42
C PRO A 659 -8.73 10.97 -6.33
N HIS A 660 -9.83 10.41 -5.80
CA HIS A 660 -10.56 11.07 -4.72
C HIS A 660 -9.79 11.02 -3.40
N TYR A 661 -9.10 9.91 -3.11
CA TYR A 661 -8.30 9.79 -1.89
C TYR A 661 -7.13 10.77 -1.91
N PHE A 662 -6.44 10.88 -3.05
CA PHE A 662 -5.37 11.85 -3.24
C PHE A 662 -5.86 13.30 -3.10
N LYS A 663 -6.99 13.66 -3.71
CA LYS A 663 -7.57 15.01 -3.58
C LYS A 663 -7.94 15.35 -2.13
N ARG A 664 -8.57 14.40 -1.42
CA ARG A 664 -8.94 14.55 0.01
C ARG A 664 -7.73 14.63 0.94
N GLY A 665 -6.53 14.25 0.48
CA GLY A 665 -5.30 14.30 1.27
C GLY A 665 -5.08 13.08 2.15
N LEU A 666 -5.65 11.92 1.77
CA LEU A 666 -5.26 10.65 2.36
C LEU A 666 -3.80 10.35 1.98
N ASN A 667 -3.09 9.67 2.88
CA ASN A 667 -1.70 9.26 2.67
C ASN A 667 -1.64 8.06 1.70
N VAL A 668 -1.78 8.34 0.40
CA VAL A 668 -1.77 7.32 -0.66
C VAL A 668 -0.42 7.26 -1.38
N SER A 669 -0.05 6.05 -1.82
CA SER A 669 1.05 5.79 -2.75
C SER A 669 0.56 4.92 -3.92
N LEU A 670 1.28 4.96 -5.04
CA LEU A 670 1.08 4.05 -6.18
C LEU A 670 2.04 2.87 -6.09
N SER A 671 1.55 1.69 -6.46
CA SER A 671 2.27 0.42 -6.39
C SER A 671 1.84 -0.54 -7.50
N THR A 672 2.60 -1.62 -7.71
CA THR A 672 2.45 -2.47 -8.91
C THR A 672 1.74 -3.80 -8.69
N ASP A 673 1.70 -4.30 -7.45
CA ASP A 673 1.12 -5.60 -7.08
C ASP A 673 1.85 -6.80 -7.72
N ASP A 674 1.42 -7.24 -8.89
CA ASP A 674 2.00 -8.33 -9.67
C ASP A 674 2.45 -7.85 -11.06
N PRO A 675 3.63 -7.21 -11.18
CA PRO A 675 4.19 -6.83 -12.48
C PRO A 675 4.16 -7.95 -13.53
N LEU A 676 4.38 -9.19 -13.12
CA LEU A 676 4.32 -10.36 -13.99
C LEU A 676 2.98 -10.52 -14.67
N GLN A 677 1.88 -10.11 -14.05
CA GLN A 677 0.53 -10.31 -14.59
C GLN A 677 -0.03 -9.05 -15.27
N PHE A 678 0.41 -7.86 -14.83
CA PHE A 678 -0.23 -6.60 -15.20
C PHE A 678 0.64 -5.66 -16.05
N SER A 679 1.98 -5.74 -15.93
CA SER A 679 2.90 -4.78 -16.56
C SER A 679 3.37 -5.26 -17.92
N TYR A 680 3.42 -4.35 -18.89
CA TYR A 680 3.99 -4.61 -20.23
C TYR A 680 5.42 -4.09 -20.37
N THR A 681 5.84 -3.16 -19.52
CA THR A 681 7.13 -2.47 -19.63
C THR A 681 8.23 -3.12 -18.78
N ARG A 682 9.48 -2.67 -18.97
CA ARG A 682 10.61 -3.09 -18.13
C ARG A 682 10.66 -2.38 -16.78
N GLU A 683 9.88 -1.31 -16.60
CA GLU A 683 9.86 -0.49 -15.38
C GLU A 683 8.41 -0.41 -14.86
N PRO A 684 7.93 -1.47 -14.19
CA PRO A 684 6.51 -1.62 -13.85
C PRO A 684 5.96 -0.45 -13.02
N LEU A 685 6.75 0.05 -12.07
CA LEU A 685 6.33 1.18 -11.23
C LEU A 685 6.17 2.45 -12.08
N ILE A 686 7.09 2.71 -13.02
CA ILE A 686 7.00 3.88 -13.89
C ILE A 686 5.78 3.77 -14.82
N GLU A 687 5.43 2.57 -15.27
CA GLU A 687 4.20 2.32 -16.02
C GLU A 687 2.95 2.65 -15.21
N GLU A 688 2.85 2.19 -13.95
CA GLU A 688 1.73 2.52 -13.06
C GLU A 688 1.54 4.03 -12.91
N TYR A 689 2.64 4.74 -12.59
CA TYR A 689 2.65 6.19 -12.50
C TYR A 689 2.26 6.85 -13.82
N SER A 690 2.81 6.40 -14.95
CA SER A 690 2.54 6.98 -16.27
C SER A 690 1.08 6.83 -16.68
N VAL A 691 0.47 5.67 -16.46
CA VAL A 691 -0.94 5.42 -16.76
C VAL A 691 -1.83 6.28 -15.84
N ALA A 692 -1.53 6.32 -14.54
CA ALA A 692 -2.27 7.14 -13.58
C ALA A 692 -2.21 8.63 -13.96
N ALA A 693 -1.04 9.13 -14.34
CA ALA A 693 -0.87 10.52 -14.77
C ALA A 693 -1.73 10.86 -15.99
N GLN A 694 -1.77 9.98 -16.99
CA GLN A 694 -2.52 10.22 -18.23
C GLN A 694 -4.04 10.12 -18.04
N ILE A 695 -4.51 9.19 -17.22
CA ILE A 695 -5.95 8.98 -17.00
C ILE A 695 -6.49 9.99 -15.98
N TYR A 696 -5.84 10.12 -14.82
CA TYR A 696 -6.29 11.01 -13.73
C TYR A 696 -5.82 12.45 -13.88
N LYS A 697 -5.05 12.77 -14.93
CA LYS A 697 -4.52 14.10 -15.24
C LYS A 697 -3.64 14.66 -14.11
N LEU A 698 -2.77 13.82 -13.57
CA LEU A 698 -1.84 14.22 -12.51
C LEU A 698 -0.72 15.09 -13.09
N SER A 699 -0.44 16.21 -12.42
CA SER A 699 0.71 17.06 -12.72
C SER A 699 2.03 16.42 -12.27
N ASN A 700 3.16 16.97 -12.74
CA ASN A 700 4.48 16.54 -12.25
C ASN A 700 4.62 16.74 -10.73
N VAL A 701 3.97 17.76 -10.16
CA VAL A 701 4.01 18.02 -8.71
C VAL A 701 3.23 16.94 -7.96
N ASP A 702 2.05 16.54 -8.46
CA ASP A 702 1.26 15.45 -7.87
C ASP A 702 2.04 14.13 -7.89
N MET A 703 2.71 13.86 -9.00
CA MET A 703 3.54 12.67 -9.18
C MET A 703 4.75 12.67 -8.23
N CYS A 704 5.33 13.84 -7.94
CA CYS A 704 6.39 13.99 -6.95
C CYS A 704 5.87 13.88 -5.51
N GLU A 705 4.65 14.36 -5.23
CA GLU A 705 3.99 14.20 -3.93
C GLU A 705 3.72 12.72 -3.64
N LEU A 706 3.19 11.98 -4.60
CA LEU A 706 2.98 10.53 -4.50
C LEU A 706 4.29 9.77 -4.29
N ALA A 707 5.35 10.16 -5.02
CA ALA A 707 6.69 9.59 -4.82
C ALA A 707 7.21 9.87 -3.40
N ARG A 708 7.08 11.11 -2.89
CA ARG A 708 7.45 11.47 -1.52
C ARG A 708 6.67 10.65 -0.50
N ASN A 709 5.36 10.51 -0.68
CA ASN A 709 4.50 9.71 0.21
C ASN A 709 4.94 8.24 0.22
N SER A 710 5.30 7.66 -0.93
CA SER A 710 5.83 6.29 -1.00
C SER A 710 7.09 6.11 -0.16
N VAL A 711 8.00 7.10 -0.14
CA VAL A 711 9.20 7.05 0.72
C VAL A 711 8.84 7.17 2.20
N ILE A 712 7.90 8.04 2.55
CA ILE A 712 7.45 8.21 3.94
C ILE A 712 6.83 6.92 4.45
N GLN A 713 5.92 6.33 3.67
CA GLN A 713 5.28 5.05 3.97
C GLN A 713 6.29 3.91 3.99
N SER A 714 7.42 4.00 3.31
CA SER A 714 8.35 2.88 3.21
C SER A 714 9.01 2.47 4.54
N GLY A 715 9.51 1.24 4.65
CA GLY A 715 10.16 0.68 5.83
C GLY A 715 11.68 0.90 5.90
N TRP A 716 12.24 1.82 5.10
CA TRP A 716 13.67 2.14 5.14
C TRP A 716 14.06 2.86 6.44
N GLU A 717 15.34 2.70 6.79
CA GLU A 717 16.00 3.33 7.92
C GLU A 717 16.01 4.86 7.77
N ALA A 718 15.94 5.58 8.89
CA ALA A 718 15.87 7.06 8.92
C ALA A 718 16.99 7.73 8.12
N GLN A 719 18.23 7.29 8.33
CA GLN A 719 19.40 7.81 7.61
C GLN A 719 19.23 7.78 6.08
N ILE A 720 18.57 6.76 5.54
CA ILE A 720 18.32 6.64 4.10
C ILE A 720 17.21 7.60 3.66
N LYS A 721 16.12 7.70 4.44
CA LYS A 721 15.04 8.65 4.17
C LYS A 721 15.54 10.09 4.25
N GLU A 722 16.37 10.45 5.23
CA GLU A 722 17.01 11.76 5.33
C GLU A 722 17.81 12.11 4.07
N HIS A 723 18.54 11.12 3.55
CA HIS A 723 19.27 11.26 2.31
C HIS A 723 18.33 11.48 1.12
N TRP A 724 17.22 10.75 1.04
CA TRP A 724 16.28 10.79 -0.08
C TRP A 724 15.36 12.01 -0.14
N ILE A 725 14.79 12.42 0.99
CA ILE A 725 13.71 13.43 1.02
C ILE A 725 13.98 14.64 1.92
N GLY A 726 15.06 14.64 2.71
CA GLY A 726 15.50 15.82 3.48
C GLY A 726 15.86 15.47 4.91
N LYS A 727 16.83 16.18 5.52
CA LYS A 727 17.32 15.89 6.88
C LYS A 727 16.23 15.99 7.96
N ASN A 728 15.27 16.89 7.77
CA ASN A 728 14.22 17.15 8.74
C ASN A 728 12.89 16.52 8.34
N PHE A 729 12.88 15.45 7.52
CA PHE A 729 11.64 14.92 6.91
C PHE A 729 10.55 14.50 7.92
N GLU A 730 10.91 14.28 9.19
CA GLU A 730 9.98 13.98 10.29
C GLU A 730 9.21 15.20 10.79
N ALA A 731 9.73 16.41 10.57
CA ALA A 731 9.07 17.65 10.99
C ALA A 731 7.76 17.87 10.21
N PRO A 732 6.71 18.40 10.84
CA PRO A 732 5.46 18.67 10.16
C PRO A 732 5.58 19.88 9.20
N GLY A 733 4.74 19.88 8.16
CA GLY A 733 4.62 21.02 7.24
C GLY A 733 5.88 21.31 6.43
N ILE A 734 6.15 22.60 6.19
CA ILE A 734 7.24 23.08 5.33
C ILE A 734 8.61 22.67 5.88
N GLU A 735 8.77 22.66 7.21
CA GLU A 735 10.05 22.32 7.85
C GLU A 735 10.53 20.90 7.52
N GLY A 736 9.60 19.98 7.26
CA GLY A 736 9.89 18.61 6.84
C GLY A 736 9.91 18.39 5.33
N ASN A 737 9.97 19.45 4.53
CA ASN A 737 10.11 19.35 3.08
C ASN A 737 11.41 19.98 2.60
N ASP A 738 12.18 19.20 1.83
CA ASP A 738 13.31 19.71 1.06
C ASP A 738 12.96 19.64 -0.43
N VAL A 739 12.51 20.76 -0.99
CA VAL A 739 12.13 20.86 -2.41
C VAL A 739 13.26 20.39 -3.33
N VAL A 740 14.53 20.61 -2.98
CA VAL A 740 15.71 20.21 -3.78
C VAL A 740 15.90 18.69 -3.81
N LYS A 741 15.16 17.95 -2.98
CA LYS A 741 15.13 16.49 -2.98
C LYS A 741 13.80 15.91 -3.45
N THR A 742 12.69 16.44 -2.94
CA THR A 742 11.34 15.91 -3.19
C THR A 742 10.72 16.43 -4.47
N ASN A 743 11.18 17.60 -4.93
CA ASN A 743 10.54 18.38 -6.00
C ASN A 743 9.06 18.74 -5.75
N VAL A 744 8.61 18.66 -4.50
CA VAL A 744 7.27 19.07 -4.08
C VAL A 744 7.37 20.50 -3.54
N PRO A 745 6.68 21.49 -4.14
CA PRO A 745 6.71 22.87 -3.67
C PRO A 745 6.17 23.02 -2.24
N ASP A 746 6.77 23.91 -1.45
CA ASP A 746 6.37 24.14 -0.06
C ASP A 746 4.91 24.58 0.08
N ILE A 747 4.37 25.28 -0.91
CA ILE A 747 2.95 25.68 -0.92
C ILE A 747 2.00 24.47 -0.92
N ARG A 748 2.37 23.36 -1.60
CA ARG A 748 1.62 22.10 -1.58
C ARG A 748 1.64 21.48 -0.19
N VAL A 749 2.83 21.38 0.39
CA VAL A 749 3.03 20.77 1.71
C VAL A 749 2.34 21.59 2.79
N ASN A 750 2.44 22.91 2.72
CA ASN A 750 1.75 23.83 3.62
C ASN A 750 0.23 23.67 3.53
N TYR A 751 -0.32 23.59 2.32
CA TYR A 751 -1.76 23.35 2.13
C TYR A 751 -2.21 22.05 2.80
N ARG A 752 -1.49 20.94 2.55
CA ARG A 752 -1.82 19.63 3.16
C ARG A 752 -1.75 19.69 4.68
N CYS A 753 -0.67 20.28 5.21
CA CYS A 753 -0.46 20.39 6.65
C CYS A 753 -1.49 21.28 7.34
N ASP A 754 -1.77 22.46 6.80
CA ASP A 754 -2.76 23.40 7.35
C ASP A 754 -4.18 22.81 7.31
N THR A 755 -4.53 22.13 6.21
CA THR A 755 -5.84 21.48 6.07
C THR A 755 -6.00 20.36 7.11
N LEU A 756 -5.00 19.51 7.30
CA LEU A 756 -5.02 18.46 8.32
C LEU A 756 -5.05 19.03 9.73
N ALA A 757 -4.19 20.03 10.02
CA ALA A 757 -4.14 20.68 11.32
C ALA A 757 -5.48 21.33 11.69
N THR A 758 -6.17 21.94 10.72
CA THR A 758 -7.51 22.51 10.92
C THR A 758 -8.53 21.44 11.31
N GLU A 759 -8.56 20.29 10.61
CA GLU A 759 -9.48 19.20 10.96
C GLU A 759 -9.18 18.62 12.35
N LEU A 760 -7.90 18.46 12.70
CA LEU A 760 -7.47 17.99 14.01
C LEU A 760 -7.79 19.00 15.12
N GLU A 761 -7.63 20.29 14.87
CA GLU A 761 -8.02 21.35 15.79
C GLU A 761 -9.52 21.31 16.08
N LEU A 762 -10.37 21.07 15.07
CA LEU A 762 -11.82 20.89 15.27
C LEU A 762 -12.12 19.67 16.14
N VAL A 763 -11.48 18.53 15.88
CA VAL A 763 -11.65 17.32 16.71
C VAL A 763 -11.26 17.62 18.15
N ASN A 764 -10.08 18.21 18.38
CA ASN A 764 -9.59 18.55 19.72
C ASN A 764 -10.46 19.59 20.41
N HIS A 765 -10.93 20.60 19.68
CA HIS A 765 -11.80 21.63 20.23
C HIS A 765 -13.09 21.00 20.73
N PHE A 766 -13.88 20.37 19.85
CA PHE A 766 -15.19 19.84 20.20
C PHE A 766 -15.15 18.62 21.12
N ALA A 767 -14.14 17.74 21.01
CA ALA A 767 -14.03 16.60 21.92
C ALA A 767 -13.80 17.04 23.38
N ASN A 768 -13.18 18.20 23.59
CA ASN A 768 -12.92 18.78 24.91
C ASN A 768 -14.12 19.59 25.47
N PHE A 769 -15.25 19.71 24.74
CA PHE A 769 -16.43 20.45 25.21
C PHE A 769 -17.28 19.71 26.26
N SER A 770 -16.90 18.51 26.71
CA SER A 770 -17.64 17.73 27.71
C SER A 770 -16.70 17.25 28.83
N THR A 771 -16.96 17.36 30.14
CA THR A 771 -18.22 17.52 30.90
C THR A 771 -18.00 18.38 32.16
N SER A 772 -18.60 19.56 32.28
CA SER A 772 -18.95 20.10 33.61
C SER A 772 -20.43 19.82 33.86
N PRO A 773 -20.80 19.24 35.02
CA PRO A 773 -22.14 18.73 35.30
C PRO A 773 -23.22 19.81 35.33
#